data_AF-A0A8S3QAE8-F1
#
_entry.id   AF-A0A8S3QAE8-F1
#
_cell.length_a   1.000
_cell.length_b   1.000
_cell.length_c   1.000
_cell.angle_alpha   90.00
_cell.angle_beta   90.00
_cell.angle_gamma   90.00
#
_symmetry.space_group_name_H-M   'P 1'
#
loop_
_entity.id
_entity.type
_entity.pdbx_description
1 polymer ?
#
loop_
_entity_poly.entity_id
_entity_poly.type
_entity_poly.pdbx_seq_one_letter_code
_entity_poly.pdbx_strand_id
1 'polypeptide(L)'
;MHKSVEIRLIDAAFTLTAGLGFCSIDDASNCLVNVDFLKDAKIPFPSLDAEGEFIWPEVDYKDSFDTTEMIQEFSEKSKTILKESLKATKDRLVEKLDIDQIIDNLTTTEPCFRPSNMTHTQILNELNARGLDDTGTREERVQRLLDDDKTCEFEGITWTLPEITNSILQEHVYYSLSPDCQRIDACVDFPVEVFGEVITKAFNVYIEIDFCNFLLKYGFEGLELSFILVKYNWGQDERYSVTDNIQILGRIDKNDEKKVFVVDFGMKLCIEGSCILDDTMFIQNMELPIPICNENFTWPGGDSISDMVNAIGSLTEGAFNIVLRKLGIEDIFTDTICQLLESGKGCTNTLQIPNSLRDITQCELTDSCSGLSCCLGLKFKLPFNGDDVAYNIPFRFNLSPCDFEIEISFGTYYHKMVLLQYDWGKENKLEIGNGDTAPITIKYKIDKLDEGKGFVIDLRIDICLPMDNDVFCIPENGLPLLDQHKILICSRTVTGTDFSVKDWLDEVNLDISQELKDVAVIFILDQLHLTDFFSGPKCDVERYPYSPSIQGWNSECPLSMFNRPDLGDQIACHITESCTGIDCCANIPSFGLTVRPFFELDPCDYKISYGINTENFTKSLLNYEWGKTEKISLGQDVIEFEFSIKKPPNSKKFILDFAVKVCLYDKDNCVPDIKVFDKTEIPQVICDIDTVTDLKDFSLTNWAGNLGVNINGQMEPSIIRILLQQLGLDTLLMSQPCSHGDDLYSSSSAGWKNDCPAITGSSKLPESLVCYVPDYCTGIDCCYNFDLLDLSLNINLYIDTCNYQIRGRIETLEFEISFFDYTWGEVIEERLQEIFRIKFKIQKLSDQKKFIVDLDFSVCLEKNVCNPTLIMFKDQLIPQPLCDLDMGFKSENMSLFEWMEDKGLQIGQSLSTALSEELMEYFGLAPFLYEEQCGRNEIPYRGAANGWNNSACPVSLSLPKIHSTISCVLSAHCTGVTCCVEVGKIRKSFTVYANIDGCNLKLSFGIEKRHFEIPLINYNWGKLCLIDIS
;
A
#
# COMPACT_ATOMS: atom_id res chain seq x y z
N MET A 1 16.88 -103.62 -41.33
CA MET A 1 17.80 -104.13 -40.29
C MET A 1 18.71 -105.17 -40.95
N HIS A 2 20.01 -104.92 -41.01
CA HIS A 2 21.00 -105.70 -41.76
C HIS A 2 22.05 -106.29 -40.79
N LYS A 3 22.52 -107.52 -41.03
CA LYS A 3 23.54 -108.19 -40.20
C LYS A 3 24.87 -108.22 -40.94
N SER A 4 25.96 -107.79 -40.32
CA SER A 4 27.30 -107.76 -40.92
C SER A 4 28.30 -108.59 -40.09
N VAL A 5 29.19 -109.32 -40.78
CA VAL A 5 30.28 -110.10 -40.17
C VAL A 5 31.53 -109.95 -41.03
N GLU A 6 32.64 -109.57 -40.41
CA GLU A 6 33.96 -109.43 -41.04
C GLU A 6 35.00 -110.30 -40.31
N ILE A 7 35.80 -111.07 -41.07
CA ILE A 7 36.86 -111.93 -40.53
C ILE A 7 38.20 -111.56 -41.18
N ARG A 8 39.24 -111.26 -40.38
CA ARG A 8 40.60 -110.94 -40.84
C ARG A 8 41.64 -111.88 -40.23
N LEU A 9 42.74 -112.15 -40.94
CA LEU A 9 43.79 -113.10 -40.53
C LEU A 9 45.08 -112.33 -40.21
N ILE A 10 45.60 -112.47 -38.99
CA ILE A 10 46.79 -111.73 -38.52
C ILE A 10 47.70 -112.67 -37.70
N ASP A 11 48.94 -112.89 -38.16
CA ASP A 11 50.09 -113.45 -37.45
C ASP A 11 49.80 -114.49 -36.35
N ALA A 12 49.06 -115.56 -36.73
CA ALA A 12 48.65 -116.74 -35.95
C ALA A 12 47.31 -116.67 -35.16
N ALA A 13 46.41 -115.75 -35.49
CA ALA A 13 45.00 -115.78 -35.09
C ALA A 13 44.07 -115.21 -36.18
N PHE A 14 42.78 -115.50 -36.12
CA PHE A 14 41.75 -114.73 -36.85
C PHE A 14 41.08 -113.73 -35.90
N THR A 15 40.78 -112.53 -36.39
CA THR A 15 39.91 -111.56 -35.70
C THR A 15 38.51 -111.56 -36.32
N LEU A 16 37.48 -111.54 -35.48
CA LEU A 16 36.07 -111.51 -35.87
C LEU A 16 35.42 -110.20 -35.40
N THR A 17 34.77 -109.50 -36.32
CA THR A 17 33.89 -108.36 -36.03
C THR A 17 32.48 -108.68 -36.51
N ALA A 18 31.45 -108.48 -35.69
CA ALA A 18 30.05 -108.74 -36.03
C ALA A 18 29.12 -107.66 -35.48
N GLY A 19 28.16 -107.18 -36.30
CA GLY A 19 27.26 -106.07 -35.95
C GLY A 19 25.86 -106.13 -36.56
N LEU A 20 24.98 -105.24 -36.09
CA LEU A 20 23.64 -104.97 -36.65
C LEU A 20 23.55 -103.50 -37.10
N GLY A 21 23.13 -103.31 -38.35
CA GLY A 21 22.88 -102.01 -38.95
C GLY A 21 21.39 -101.72 -39.15
N PHE A 22 20.96 -100.49 -38.85
CA PHE A 22 19.67 -99.94 -39.26
C PHE A 22 19.88 -99.09 -40.52
N CYS A 23 19.54 -99.68 -41.66
CA CYS A 23 19.80 -99.09 -42.97
C CYS A 23 18.49 -98.72 -43.65
N SER A 24 18.57 -97.76 -44.58
CA SER A 24 17.44 -97.42 -45.46
C SER A 24 16.98 -98.65 -46.24
N ILE A 25 15.67 -98.73 -46.55
CA ILE A 25 15.10 -99.85 -47.31
C ILE A 25 15.68 -99.92 -48.73
N ASP A 26 16.09 -98.77 -49.28
CA ASP A 26 16.50 -98.64 -50.67
C ASP A 26 18.03 -98.80 -50.90
N ASP A 27 18.85 -98.80 -49.83
CA ASP A 27 20.30 -99.00 -49.93
C ASP A 27 20.87 -99.71 -48.69
N ALA A 28 21.20 -101.00 -48.84
CA ALA A 28 21.73 -101.83 -47.76
C ALA A 28 23.19 -101.51 -47.40
N SER A 29 23.88 -100.68 -48.18
CA SER A 29 25.28 -100.29 -47.94
C SER A 29 25.42 -98.99 -47.13
N ASN A 30 24.33 -98.22 -46.98
CA ASN A 30 24.32 -96.95 -46.28
C ASN A 30 23.40 -97.02 -45.04
N CYS A 31 24.00 -97.31 -43.88
CA CYS A 31 23.27 -97.48 -42.63
C CYS A 31 23.37 -96.23 -41.76
N LEU A 32 22.21 -95.72 -41.29
CA LEU A 32 22.13 -94.57 -40.37
C LEU A 32 22.87 -94.86 -39.06
N VAL A 33 22.80 -96.09 -38.58
CA VAL A 33 23.59 -96.59 -37.45
C VAL A 33 24.02 -98.03 -37.70
N ASN A 34 25.29 -98.34 -37.44
CA ASN A 34 25.81 -99.70 -37.32
C ASN A 34 26.40 -99.91 -35.91
N VAL A 35 25.99 -100.97 -35.22
CA VAL A 35 26.47 -101.33 -33.88
C VAL A 35 27.18 -102.66 -33.97
N ASP A 36 28.48 -102.67 -33.70
CA ASP A 36 29.29 -103.88 -33.66
C ASP A 36 29.21 -104.49 -32.25
N PHE A 37 28.64 -105.69 -32.12
CA PHE A 37 28.55 -106.41 -30.83
C PHE A 37 29.82 -107.21 -30.51
N LEU A 38 30.62 -107.49 -31.54
CA LEU A 38 31.93 -108.13 -31.45
C LEU A 38 32.87 -107.31 -32.32
N LYS A 39 34.00 -106.86 -31.77
CA LYS A 39 34.98 -106.07 -32.51
C LYS A 39 36.37 -106.66 -32.34
N ASP A 40 36.95 -107.12 -33.45
CA ASP A 40 38.29 -107.69 -33.54
C ASP A 40 38.61 -108.82 -32.54
N ALA A 41 37.61 -109.64 -32.20
CA ALA A 41 37.77 -110.73 -31.23
C ALA A 41 38.76 -111.79 -31.74
N LYS A 42 39.86 -112.03 -31.00
CA LYS A 42 40.96 -112.93 -31.39
C LYS A 42 40.65 -114.39 -31.06
N ILE A 43 40.77 -115.27 -32.05
CA ILE A 43 40.61 -116.74 -31.89
C ILE A 43 41.98 -117.42 -32.09
N PRO A 44 42.58 -118.06 -31.06
CA PRO A 44 43.92 -118.66 -31.14
C PRO A 44 43.91 -120.05 -31.81
N PHE A 45 45.07 -120.52 -32.30
CA PHE A 45 45.30 -121.90 -32.74
C PHE A 45 46.04 -122.74 -31.66
N PRO A 46 45.84 -124.07 -31.61
CA PRO A 46 46.60 -124.93 -30.71
C PRO A 46 47.99 -125.24 -31.26
N SER A 47 48.98 -125.31 -30.37
CA SER A 47 50.34 -125.78 -30.68
C SER A 47 50.58 -127.17 -30.08
N LEU A 48 51.33 -128.04 -30.77
CA LEU A 48 51.69 -129.36 -30.27
C LEU A 48 52.85 -129.27 -29.27
N ASP A 49 52.77 -129.97 -28.15
CA ASP A 49 53.88 -130.12 -27.21
C ASP A 49 54.86 -131.23 -27.61
N ALA A 50 55.92 -131.41 -26.83
CA ALA A 50 57.00 -132.35 -27.13
C ALA A 50 56.55 -133.82 -27.13
N GLU A 51 55.41 -134.12 -26.51
CA GLU A 51 54.76 -135.42 -26.45
C GLU A 51 53.72 -135.62 -27.56
N GLY A 52 53.44 -134.57 -28.36
CA GLY A 52 52.53 -134.61 -29.50
C GLY A 52 51.06 -134.39 -29.13
N GLU A 53 50.76 -133.80 -27.97
CA GLU A 53 49.41 -133.36 -27.61
C GLU A 53 49.18 -131.88 -27.92
N PHE A 54 47.96 -131.54 -28.33
CA PHE A 54 47.58 -130.17 -28.69
C PHE A 54 47.32 -129.32 -27.43
N ILE A 55 48.16 -128.31 -27.21
CA ILE A 55 47.96 -127.28 -26.19
C ILE A 55 47.31 -126.05 -26.82
N TRP A 56 46.11 -125.69 -26.34
CA TRP A 56 45.44 -124.45 -26.71
C TRP A 56 45.92 -123.31 -25.80
N PRO A 57 46.22 -122.11 -26.34
CA PRO A 57 46.46 -120.93 -25.53
C PRO A 57 45.20 -120.54 -24.75
N GLU A 58 45.36 -120.22 -23.47
CA GLU A 58 44.28 -119.64 -22.66
C GLU A 58 43.99 -118.22 -23.16
N VAL A 59 42.74 -117.94 -23.57
CA VAL A 59 42.30 -116.61 -24.01
C VAL A 59 41.15 -116.15 -23.13
N ASP A 60 41.34 -114.99 -22.50
CA ASP A 60 40.33 -114.34 -21.67
C ASP A 60 39.40 -113.48 -22.54
N TYR A 61 38.15 -113.94 -22.74
CA TYR A 61 37.13 -113.23 -23.52
C TYR A 61 36.42 -112.12 -22.71
N LYS A 62 36.78 -111.92 -21.45
CA LYS A 62 36.05 -111.06 -20.51
C LYS A 62 36.14 -109.56 -20.85
N ASP A 63 37.18 -109.13 -21.56
CA ASP A 63 37.32 -107.75 -22.07
C ASP A 63 36.68 -107.55 -23.47
N SER A 64 36.20 -108.61 -24.13
CA SER A 64 35.61 -108.52 -25.49
C SER A 64 34.07 -108.43 -25.50
N PHE A 65 33.43 -108.47 -24.33
CA PHE A 65 31.98 -108.36 -24.17
C PHE A 65 31.64 -107.48 -22.94
N ASP A 66 31.93 -106.18 -22.99
CA ASP A 66 31.43 -105.22 -21.99
C ASP A 66 30.05 -104.70 -22.39
N THR A 67 29.01 -105.18 -21.72
CA THR A 67 27.61 -104.78 -21.92
C THR A 67 27.32 -103.33 -21.51
N THR A 68 28.19 -102.69 -20.73
CA THR A 68 27.97 -101.34 -20.18
C THR A 68 28.26 -100.25 -21.21
N GLU A 69 29.39 -100.36 -21.92
CA GLU A 69 29.76 -99.47 -23.03
C GLU A 69 28.74 -99.58 -24.17
N MET A 70 28.25 -100.79 -24.45
CA MET A 70 27.26 -101.05 -25.49
C MET A 70 25.89 -100.39 -25.19
N ILE A 71 25.45 -100.36 -23.93
CA ILE A 71 24.21 -99.68 -23.51
C ILE A 71 24.39 -98.16 -23.55
N GLN A 72 25.56 -97.64 -23.16
CA GLN A 72 25.87 -96.21 -23.26
C GLN A 72 25.92 -95.74 -24.71
N GLU A 73 26.59 -96.47 -25.60
CA GLU A 73 26.67 -96.11 -27.02
C GLU A 73 25.29 -96.17 -27.69
N PHE A 74 24.45 -97.16 -27.33
CA PHE A 74 23.06 -97.22 -27.79
C PHE A 74 22.21 -96.06 -27.25
N SER A 75 22.38 -95.67 -25.97
CA SER A 75 21.67 -94.55 -25.34
C SER A 75 22.09 -93.18 -25.91
N GLU A 76 23.37 -92.99 -26.22
CA GLU A 76 23.85 -91.74 -26.82
C GLU A 76 23.42 -91.61 -28.28
N LYS A 77 23.57 -92.68 -29.08
CA LYS A 77 23.18 -92.65 -30.49
C LYS A 77 21.66 -92.57 -30.68
N SER A 78 20.86 -93.12 -29.76
CA SER A 78 19.39 -92.94 -29.77
C SER A 78 18.95 -91.50 -29.46
N LYS A 79 19.69 -90.75 -28.62
CA LYS A 79 19.46 -89.30 -28.42
C LYS A 79 19.77 -88.49 -29.67
N THR A 80 20.76 -88.90 -30.46
CA THR A 80 21.10 -88.26 -31.74
C THR A 80 20.01 -88.49 -32.78
N ILE A 81 19.43 -89.70 -32.84
CA ILE A 81 18.28 -90.02 -33.69
C ILE A 81 17.07 -89.14 -33.35
N LEU A 82 16.75 -88.96 -32.06
CA LEU A 82 15.66 -88.05 -31.62
C LEU A 82 15.89 -86.60 -32.09
N LYS A 83 17.15 -86.13 -32.07
CA LYS A 83 17.49 -84.77 -32.54
C LYS A 83 17.44 -84.65 -34.06
N GLU A 84 17.90 -85.66 -34.80
CA GLU A 84 17.84 -85.67 -36.27
C GLU A 84 16.42 -85.88 -36.79
N SER A 85 15.61 -86.68 -36.11
CA SER A 85 14.18 -86.84 -36.43
C SER A 85 13.40 -85.55 -36.15
N LEU A 86 13.67 -84.86 -35.03
CA LEU A 86 13.08 -83.54 -34.74
C LEU A 86 13.47 -82.47 -35.78
N LYS A 87 14.71 -82.51 -36.28
CA LYS A 87 15.19 -81.61 -37.33
C LYS A 87 14.51 -81.89 -38.67
N ALA A 88 14.41 -83.16 -39.08
CA ALA A 88 13.67 -83.56 -40.28
C ALA A 88 12.16 -83.25 -40.19
N THR A 89 11.57 -83.35 -38.99
CA THR A 89 10.18 -82.94 -38.72
C THR A 89 9.98 -81.43 -38.90
N LYS A 90 10.93 -80.60 -38.44
CA LYS A 90 10.88 -79.14 -38.64
C LYS A 90 10.96 -78.77 -40.13
N ASP A 91 11.91 -79.35 -40.87
CA ASP A 91 12.09 -79.03 -42.29
C ASP A 91 10.87 -79.43 -43.14
N ARG A 92 10.24 -80.58 -42.81
CA ARG A 92 9.02 -81.06 -43.49
C ARG A 92 7.76 -80.26 -43.12
N LEU A 93 7.69 -79.72 -41.91
CA LEU A 93 6.61 -78.83 -41.48
C LEU A 93 6.65 -77.49 -42.24
N VAL A 94 7.85 -76.95 -42.44
CA VAL A 94 8.08 -75.70 -43.16
C VAL A 94 7.68 -75.84 -44.63
N GLU A 95 8.10 -76.92 -45.29
CA GLU A 95 7.74 -77.22 -46.69
C GLU A 95 6.22 -77.33 -46.87
N LYS A 96 5.50 -77.98 -45.93
CA LYS A 96 4.05 -78.18 -46.04
C LYS A 96 3.21 -76.92 -45.81
N LEU A 97 3.73 -75.94 -45.07
CA LEU A 97 3.03 -74.69 -44.76
C LEU A 97 3.40 -73.54 -45.70
N ASP A 98 4.34 -73.76 -46.63
CA ASP A 98 4.87 -72.76 -47.57
C ASP A 98 5.49 -71.54 -46.87
N ILE A 99 6.11 -71.76 -45.71
CA ILE A 99 6.71 -70.73 -44.86
C ILE A 99 8.23 -70.61 -45.07
N ASP A 100 8.76 -71.18 -46.16
CA ASP A 100 10.19 -71.26 -46.47
C ASP A 100 10.88 -69.88 -46.49
N GLN A 101 10.16 -68.84 -46.90
CA GLN A 101 10.68 -67.48 -47.06
C GLN A 101 10.76 -66.68 -45.76
N ILE A 102 10.19 -67.20 -44.66
CA ILE A 102 10.05 -66.48 -43.38
C ILE A 102 10.65 -67.26 -42.19
N ILE A 103 11.36 -68.37 -42.45
CA ILE A 103 11.95 -69.27 -41.44
C ILE A 103 12.82 -68.55 -40.41
N ASP A 104 13.63 -67.59 -40.84
CA ASP A 104 14.58 -66.91 -39.96
C ASP A 104 13.86 -66.17 -38.81
N ASN A 105 12.63 -65.67 -39.05
CA ASN A 105 11.79 -64.98 -38.08
C ASN A 105 10.99 -65.92 -37.15
N LEU A 106 11.04 -67.24 -37.38
CA LEU A 106 10.33 -68.27 -36.60
C LEU A 106 11.21 -68.94 -35.53
N THR A 107 12.49 -68.53 -35.39
CA THR A 107 13.47 -69.19 -34.51
C THR A 107 13.83 -68.40 -33.26
N THR A 108 13.27 -67.20 -33.10
CA THR A 108 13.56 -66.27 -32.01
C THR A 108 12.44 -66.16 -30.96
N THR A 109 11.30 -66.82 -31.18
CA THR A 109 10.13 -66.77 -30.28
C THR A 109 10.18 -67.86 -29.21
N GLU A 110 9.81 -67.49 -27.98
CA GLU A 110 9.58 -68.47 -26.91
C GLU A 110 8.41 -69.40 -27.27
N PRO A 111 8.45 -70.69 -26.90
CA PRO A 111 7.41 -71.61 -27.32
C PRO A 111 6.07 -71.30 -26.65
N CYS A 112 4.99 -71.24 -27.43
CA CYS A 112 3.61 -71.08 -26.95
C CYS A 112 3.19 -72.33 -26.16
N PHE A 113 3.29 -72.30 -24.83
CA PHE A 113 2.96 -73.45 -23.98
C PHE A 113 1.58 -73.29 -23.33
N ARG A 114 0.68 -74.22 -23.61
CA ARG A 114 -0.55 -74.37 -22.82
C ARG A 114 -0.18 -74.76 -21.37
N PRO A 115 -0.70 -74.09 -20.31
CA PRO A 115 -0.37 -74.41 -18.93
C PRO A 115 -0.54 -75.89 -18.54
N SER A 116 -1.52 -76.59 -19.14
CA SER A 116 -1.75 -78.02 -18.94
C SER A 116 -0.58 -78.91 -19.39
N ASN A 117 0.20 -78.47 -20.37
CA ASN A 117 1.28 -79.21 -21.01
C ASN A 117 2.66 -78.85 -20.44
N MET A 118 2.73 -77.85 -19.56
CA MET A 118 3.96 -77.44 -18.89
C MET A 118 4.44 -78.47 -17.87
N THR A 119 5.77 -78.59 -17.78
CA THR A 119 6.45 -79.33 -16.71
C THR A 119 6.28 -78.63 -15.36
N HIS A 120 6.50 -79.35 -14.27
CA HIS A 120 6.38 -78.80 -12.92
C HIS A 120 7.25 -77.56 -12.69
N THR A 121 8.48 -77.57 -13.21
CA THR A 121 9.41 -76.44 -13.09
C THR A 121 8.95 -75.24 -13.91
N GLN A 122 8.40 -75.46 -15.11
CA GLN A 122 7.87 -74.38 -15.93
C GLN A 122 6.67 -73.69 -15.27
N ILE A 123 5.73 -74.47 -14.70
CA ILE A 123 4.57 -73.94 -13.98
C ILE A 123 5.00 -73.05 -12.80
N LEU A 124 6.01 -73.47 -12.03
CA LEU A 124 6.51 -72.69 -10.89
C LEU A 124 7.24 -71.41 -11.32
N ASN A 125 7.99 -71.45 -12.41
CA ASN A 125 8.66 -70.26 -12.92
C ASN A 125 7.64 -69.23 -13.42
N GLU A 126 6.60 -69.68 -14.12
CA GLU A 126 5.56 -68.82 -14.69
C GLU A 126 4.72 -68.14 -13.59
N LEU A 127 4.29 -68.90 -12.58
CA LEU A 127 3.56 -68.34 -11.42
C LEU A 127 4.38 -67.26 -10.70
N ASN A 128 5.68 -67.52 -10.48
CA ASN A 128 6.56 -66.54 -9.85
C ASN A 128 6.80 -65.30 -10.72
N ALA A 129 6.95 -65.47 -12.04
CA ALA A 129 7.14 -64.35 -12.97
C ALA A 129 5.93 -63.40 -12.97
N ARG A 130 4.72 -63.94 -12.78
CA ARG A 130 3.45 -63.20 -12.76
C ARG A 130 2.99 -62.77 -11.37
N GLY A 131 3.77 -63.07 -10.33
CA GLY A 131 3.42 -62.74 -8.94
C GLY A 131 2.23 -63.51 -8.38
N LEU A 132 1.91 -64.68 -8.95
CA LEU A 132 0.83 -65.56 -8.51
C LEU A 132 1.33 -66.55 -7.45
N ASP A 133 0.44 -66.96 -6.53
CA ASP A 133 0.75 -67.97 -5.51
C ASP A 133 1.20 -69.30 -6.13
N ASP A 134 2.36 -69.80 -5.72
CA ASP A 134 2.99 -71.03 -6.23
C ASP A 134 2.67 -72.27 -5.39
N THR A 135 1.82 -72.14 -4.37
CA THR A 135 1.39 -73.25 -3.51
C THR A 135 0.19 -74.02 -4.08
N GLY A 136 0.03 -75.28 -3.63
CA GLY A 136 -1.08 -76.17 -4.00
C GLY A 136 -0.70 -77.37 -4.88
N THR A 137 -1.72 -78.15 -5.24
CA THR A 137 -1.64 -79.25 -6.22
C THR A 137 -1.22 -78.76 -7.60
N ARG A 138 -0.88 -79.68 -8.51
CA ARG A 138 -0.54 -79.29 -9.88
C ARG A 138 -1.76 -78.70 -10.58
N GLU A 139 -2.93 -79.30 -10.36
CA GLU A 139 -4.20 -78.88 -10.93
C GLU A 139 -4.58 -77.47 -10.49
N GLU A 140 -4.45 -77.15 -9.20
CA GLU A 140 -4.73 -75.80 -8.68
C GLU A 140 -3.79 -74.74 -9.27
N ARG A 141 -2.51 -75.06 -9.41
CA ARG A 141 -1.52 -74.17 -10.03
C ARG A 141 -1.75 -73.92 -11.52
N VAL A 142 -2.08 -74.98 -12.26
CA VAL A 142 -2.45 -74.88 -13.67
C VAL A 142 -3.72 -74.05 -13.82
N GLN A 143 -4.73 -74.28 -12.98
CA GLN A 143 -5.97 -73.51 -13.03
C GLN A 143 -5.72 -72.02 -12.75
N ARG A 144 -4.82 -71.69 -11.81
CA ARG A 144 -4.46 -70.31 -11.49
C ARG A 144 -3.82 -69.57 -12.67
N LEU A 145 -2.94 -70.24 -13.42
CA LEU A 145 -2.40 -69.70 -14.68
C LEU A 145 -3.51 -69.53 -15.72
N LEU A 146 -4.37 -70.53 -15.89
CA LEU A 146 -5.49 -70.48 -16.84
C LEU A 146 -6.49 -69.35 -16.53
N ASP A 147 -6.73 -69.06 -15.25
CA ASP A 147 -7.62 -67.98 -14.82
C ASP A 147 -6.96 -66.62 -15.08
N ASP A 148 -5.68 -66.47 -14.73
CA ASP A 148 -4.87 -65.26 -14.98
C ASP A 148 -4.77 -64.93 -16.47
N ASP A 149 -4.45 -65.91 -17.32
CA ASP A 149 -4.38 -65.76 -18.78
C ASP A 149 -5.71 -65.30 -19.40
N LYS A 150 -6.84 -65.57 -18.74
CA LYS A 150 -8.16 -65.16 -19.21
C LYS A 150 -8.56 -63.76 -18.73
N THR A 151 -7.84 -63.17 -17.78
CA THR A 151 -8.30 -61.95 -17.11
C THR A 151 -7.31 -60.78 -17.15
N CYS A 152 -7.84 -59.65 -17.62
CA CYS A 152 -7.33 -58.28 -17.53
C CYS A 152 -7.67 -57.50 -16.28
N GLU A 153 -6.86 -56.55 -15.80
CA GLU A 153 -7.38 -55.41 -15.04
C GLU A 153 -6.86 -54.09 -15.64
N PHE A 154 -7.76 -53.20 -16.03
CA PHE A 154 -7.43 -51.87 -16.55
C PHE A 154 -8.37 -50.83 -15.94
N GLU A 155 -7.81 -49.79 -15.33
CA GLU A 155 -8.54 -48.71 -14.62
C GLU A 155 -9.60 -49.21 -13.60
N GLY A 156 -9.31 -50.31 -12.90
CA GLY A 156 -10.20 -50.88 -11.88
C GLY A 156 -11.39 -51.68 -12.43
N ILE A 157 -11.40 -51.98 -13.74
CA ILE A 157 -12.35 -52.89 -14.38
C ILE A 157 -11.63 -54.18 -14.75
N THR A 158 -12.13 -55.32 -14.26
CA THR A 158 -11.63 -56.64 -14.64
C THR A 158 -12.30 -57.11 -15.93
N TRP A 159 -11.49 -57.46 -16.93
CA TRP A 159 -11.95 -58.00 -18.21
C TRP A 159 -11.71 -59.49 -18.26
N THR A 160 -12.58 -60.24 -18.91
CA THR A 160 -12.45 -61.70 -19.02
C THR A 160 -12.69 -62.14 -20.45
N LEU A 161 -11.76 -62.94 -20.99
CA LEU A 161 -11.91 -63.54 -22.31
C LEU A 161 -13.11 -64.50 -22.33
N PRO A 162 -13.91 -64.50 -23.42
CA PRO A 162 -15.09 -65.36 -23.52
C PRO A 162 -14.68 -66.83 -23.68
N GLU A 163 -15.30 -67.75 -22.94
CA GLU A 163 -15.04 -69.19 -23.05
C GLU A 163 -15.18 -69.70 -24.50
N ILE A 164 -14.20 -70.49 -24.97
CA ILE A 164 -14.32 -71.20 -26.26
C ILE A 164 -15.47 -72.20 -26.14
N THR A 165 -16.60 -71.95 -26.79
CA THR A 165 -17.78 -72.85 -26.71
C THR A 165 -17.72 -74.00 -27.74
N ASN A 166 -16.87 -73.88 -28.75
CA ASN A 166 -16.70 -74.88 -29.80
C ASN A 166 -15.68 -75.96 -29.36
N SER A 167 -16.12 -77.22 -29.28
CA SER A 167 -15.30 -78.33 -28.80
C SER A 167 -14.06 -78.62 -29.66
N ILE A 168 -14.12 -78.32 -30.96
CA ILE A 168 -12.97 -78.49 -31.87
C ILE A 168 -11.91 -77.41 -31.60
N LEU A 169 -12.35 -76.18 -31.33
CA LEU A 169 -11.46 -75.08 -30.97
C LEU A 169 -10.83 -75.28 -29.59
N GLN A 170 -11.56 -75.82 -28.61
CA GLN A 170 -10.99 -76.14 -27.29
C GLN A 170 -9.83 -77.15 -27.36
N GLU A 171 -9.89 -78.07 -28.32
CA GLU A 171 -8.85 -79.07 -28.53
C GLU A 171 -7.57 -78.46 -29.11
N HIS A 172 -7.69 -77.43 -29.95
CA HIS A 172 -6.57 -76.91 -30.77
C HIS A 172 -6.14 -75.47 -30.45
N VAL A 173 -6.92 -74.69 -29.71
CA VAL A 173 -6.64 -73.26 -29.49
C VAL A 173 -6.64 -72.95 -28.00
N TYR A 174 -5.69 -72.12 -27.59
CA TYR A 174 -5.60 -71.57 -26.25
C TYR A 174 -5.24 -70.10 -26.37
N TYR A 175 -6.06 -69.21 -25.79
CA TYR A 175 -5.79 -67.79 -25.80
C TYR A 175 -5.36 -67.28 -24.43
N SER A 176 -4.66 -66.15 -24.44
CA SER A 176 -4.31 -65.38 -23.27
C SER A 176 -4.42 -63.87 -23.57
N LEU A 177 -4.69 -63.08 -22.55
CA LEU A 177 -4.76 -61.63 -22.61
C LEU A 177 -3.47 -61.04 -22.04
N SER A 178 -2.93 -60.01 -22.68
CA SER A 178 -1.80 -59.28 -22.12
C SER A 178 -2.22 -58.51 -20.85
N PRO A 179 -1.29 -58.24 -19.92
CA PRO A 179 -1.61 -57.55 -18.67
C PRO A 179 -2.22 -56.15 -18.85
N ASP A 180 -1.93 -55.47 -19.96
CA ASP A 180 -2.42 -54.13 -20.30
C ASP A 180 -3.74 -54.13 -21.09
N CYS A 181 -4.33 -55.29 -21.33
CA CYS A 181 -5.58 -55.46 -22.10
C CYS A 181 -5.54 -55.00 -23.55
N GLN A 182 -4.36 -54.79 -24.11
CA GLN A 182 -4.18 -54.29 -25.48
C GLN A 182 -3.87 -55.41 -26.48
N ARG A 183 -3.43 -56.57 -26.02
CA ARG A 183 -3.00 -57.69 -26.88
C ARG A 183 -3.67 -58.99 -26.47
N ILE A 184 -4.13 -59.72 -27.48
CA ILE A 184 -4.70 -61.05 -27.35
C ILE A 184 -3.77 -62.00 -28.09
N ASP A 185 -3.19 -62.96 -27.36
CA ASP A 185 -2.38 -64.04 -27.91
C ASP A 185 -3.23 -65.31 -28.04
N ALA A 186 -3.04 -66.07 -29.11
CA ALA A 186 -3.68 -67.34 -29.36
C ALA A 186 -2.62 -68.38 -29.77
N CYS A 187 -2.33 -69.31 -28.85
CA CYS A 187 -1.58 -70.53 -29.13
C CYS A 187 -2.46 -71.53 -29.89
N VAL A 188 -2.05 -71.87 -31.11
CA VAL A 188 -2.76 -72.83 -31.97
C VAL A 188 -1.94 -74.10 -32.15
N ASP A 189 -2.44 -75.21 -31.59
CA ASP A 189 -1.87 -76.55 -31.65
C ASP A 189 -2.10 -77.20 -33.01
N PHE A 190 -0.99 -77.55 -33.67
CA PHE A 190 -0.98 -78.06 -35.03
C PHE A 190 -0.45 -79.50 -35.10
N PRO A 191 -1.33 -80.51 -35.25
CA PRO A 191 -0.93 -81.91 -35.37
C PRO A 191 -0.39 -82.23 -36.78
N VAL A 192 0.79 -82.84 -36.86
CA VAL A 192 1.43 -83.29 -38.11
C VAL A 192 1.83 -84.75 -38.02
N GLU A 193 1.41 -85.52 -39.01
CA GLU A 193 1.81 -86.92 -39.14
C GLU A 193 3.22 -87.04 -39.77
N VAL A 194 4.18 -87.56 -39.00
CA VAL A 194 5.56 -87.78 -39.43
C VAL A 194 5.97 -89.21 -39.09
N PHE A 195 6.36 -89.98 -40.12
CA PHE A 195 6.72 -91.40 -40.00
C PHE A 195 5.65 -92.30 -39.34
N GLY A 196 4.37 -91.94 -39.46
CA GLY A 196 3.24 -92.69 -38.89
C GLY A 196 2.93 -92.36 -37.43
N GLU A 197 3.59 -91.36 -36.84
CA GLU A 197 3.22 -90.77 -35.54
C GLU A 197 2.75 -89.33 -35.70
N VAL A 198 1.73 -88.92 -34.94
CA VAL A 198 1.22 -87.54 -34.93
C VAL A 198 2.00 -86.72 -33.91
N ILE A 199 2.69 -85.68 -34.37
CA ILE A 199 3.44 -84.72 -33.55
C ILE A 199 2.73 -83.37 -33.61
N THR A 200 2.40 -82.79 -32.45
CA THR A 200 1.75 -81.47 -32.37
C THR A 200 2.77 -80.37 -32.14
N LYS A 201 2.68 -79.26 -32.91
CA LYS A 201 3.43 -78.02 -32.67
C LYS A 201 2.47 -76.86 -32.42
N ALA A 202 2.66 -76.09 -31.35
CA ALA A 202 1.90 -74.87 -31.11
C ALA A 202 2.51 -73.67 -31.85
N PHE A 203 1.66 -72.82 -32.43
CA PHE A 203 2.05 -71.53 -33.00
C PHE A 203 1.40 -70.36 -32.26
N ASN A 204 2.13 -69.28 -32.01
CA ASN A 204 1.54 -68.05 -31.45
C ASN A 204 1.00 -67.13 -32.55
N VAL A 205 -0.25 -66.69 -32.43
CA VAL A 205 -0.85 -65.68 -33.30
C VAL A 205 -1.56 -64.65 -32.44
N TYR A 206 -1.33 -63.37 -32.69
CA TYR A 206 -1.86 -62.31 -31.84
C TYR A 206 -2.44 -61.14 -32.62
N ILE A 207 -3.33 -60.44 -31.94
CA ILE A 207 -3.80 -59.12 -32.33
C ILE A 207 -3.46 -58.15 -31.18
N GLU A 208 -2.81 -57.05 -31.50
CA GLU A 208 -2.43 -56.01 -30.55
C GLU A 208 -2.98 -54.67 -31.03
N ILE A 209 -3.70 -53.98 -30.16
CA ILE A 209 -4.34 -52.70 -30.45
C ILE A 209 -3.74 -51.65 -29.53
N ASP A 210 -2.81 -50.87 -30.07
CA ASP A 210 -2.23 -49.70 -29.40
C ASP A 210 -3.10 -48.49 -29.72
N PHE A 211 -4.05 -48.24 -28.84
CA PHE A 211 -5.05 -47.20 -28.99
C PHE A 211 -4.47 -45.79 -28.95
N CYS A 212 -3.40 -45.58 -28.18
CA CYS A 212 -2.83 -44.27 -28.00
C CYS A 212 -1.87 -43.91 -29.13
N ASN A 213 -1.20 -44.87 -29.74
CA ASN A 213 -0.40 -44.62 -30.93
C ASN A 213 -1.15 -44.89 -32.25
N PHE A 214 -2.46 -45.18 -32.17
CA PHE A 214 -3.33 -45.48 -33.31
C PHE A 214 -2.81 -46.63 -34.19
N LEU A 215 -2.21 -47.66 -33.58
CA LEU A 215 -1.63 -48.79 -34.29
C LEU A 215 -2.38 -50.08 -33.99
N LEU A 216 -2.68 -50.83 -35.04
CA LEU A 216 -3.20 -52.19 -35.00
C LEU A 216 -2.13 -53.13 -35.54
N LYS A 217 -1.74 -54.12 -34.76
CA LYS A 217 -0.77 -55.13 -35.18
C LYS A 217 -1.42 -56.50 -35.23
N TYR A 218 -1.18 -57.20 -36.33
CA TYR A 218 -1.43 -58.63 -36.45
C TYR A 218 -0.10 -59.37 -36.46
N GLY A 219 0.05 -60.30 -35.53
CA GLY A 219 1.27 -61.05 -35.33
C GLY A 219 1.11 -62.54 -35.62
N PHE A 220 2.12 -63.13 -36.24
CA PHE A 220 2.28 -64.58 -36.37
C PHE A 220 3.70 -64.94 -35.98
N GLU A 221 3.86 -65.61 -34.85
CA GLU A 221 5.18 -65.90 -34.25
C GLU A 221 6.00 -64.61 -34.08
N GLY A 222 7.11 -64.47 -34.79
CA GLY A 222 7.96 -63.28 -34.79
C GLY A 222 7.69 -62.30 -35.95
N LEU A 223 6.64 -62.53 -36.75
CA LEU A 223 6.23 -61.63 -37.84
C LEU A 223 5.14 -60.68 -37.37
N GLU A 224 5.31 -59.40 -37.69
CA GLU A 224 4.35 -58.34 -37.35
C GLU A 224 3.91 -57.56 -38.59
N LEU A 225 2.60 -57.39 -38.72
CA LEU A 225 1.97 -56.50 -39.70
C LEU A 225 1.30 -55.36 -38.94
N SER A 226 1.76 -54.13 -39.15
CA SER A 226 1.22 -52.93 -38.48
C SER A 226 0.35 -52.10 -39.42
N PHE A 227 -0.80 -51.65 -38.91
CA PHE A 227 -1.79 -50.85 -39.61
C PHE A 227 -2.15 -49.62 -38.77
N ILE A 228 -2.45 -48.49 -39.41
CA ILE A 228 -2.90 -47.28 -38.72
C ILE A 228 -4.43 -47.32 -38.58
N LEU A 229 -4.92 -47.32 -37.34
CA LEU A 229 -6.34 -47.43 -37.00
C LEU A 229 -7.22 -46.34 -37.64
N VAL A 230 -6.68 -45.15 -37.89
CA VAL A 230 -7.40 -44.03 -38.55
C VAL A 230 -7.86 -44.39 -39.97
N LYS A 231 -7.15 -45.31 -40.65
CA LYS A 231 -7.49 -45.82 -41.99
C LYS A 231 -8.27 -47.13 -41.99
N TYR A 232 -8.51 -47.71 -40.81
CA TYR A 232 -9.15 -49.01 -40.70
C TYR A 232 -10.65 -48.93 -41.07
N ASN A 233 -11.14 -49.90 -41.84
CA ASN A 233 -12.55 -49.96 -42.22
C ASN A 233 -13.36 -50.64 -41.10
N TRP A 234 -13.87 -49.83 -40.17
CA TRP A 234 -14.64 -50.32 -39.02
C TRP A 234 -15.80 -51.24 -39.44
N GLY A 235 -15.93 -52.36 -38.73
CA GLY A 235 -16.99 -53.34 -38.93
C GLY A 235 -16.83 -54.24 -40.16
N GLN A 236 -15.75 -54.13 -40.93
CA GLN A 236 -15.45 -55.04 -42.04
C GLN A 236 -14.52 -56.18 -41.64
N ASP A 237 -14.78 -57.37 -42.18
CA ASP A 237 -13.90 -58.53 -42.08
C ASP A 237 -12.67 -58.32 -42.96
N GLU A 238 -11.50 -58.27 -42.35
CA GLU A 238 -10.21 -58.16 -43.04
C GLU A 238 -9.46 -59.50 -42.98
N ARG A 239 -8.74 -59.80 -44.07
CA ARG A 239 -7.93 -61.02 -44.23
C ARG A 239 -6.49 -60.63 -44.52
N TYR A 240 -5.58 -61.02 -43.64
CA TYR A 240 -4.15 -60.76 -43.80
C TYR A 240 -3.44 -62.09 -44.08
N SER A 241 -2.89 -62.23 -45.28
CA SER A 241 -2.22 -63.45 -45.69
C SER A 241 -0.76 -63.42 -45.24
N VAL A 242 -0.39 -64.35 -44.36
CA VAL A 242 1.01 -64.66 -44.05
C VAL A 242 1.55 -65.55 -45.18
N THR A 243 0.78 -66.57 -45.57
CA THR A 243 0.91 -67.37 -46.79
C THR A 243 -0.48 -67.72 -47.33
N ASP A 244 -0.58 -68.38 -48.49
CA ASP A 244 -1.89 -68.87 -49.00
C ASP A 244 -2.54 -69.89 -48.04
N ASN A 245 -1.73 -70.59 -47.24
CA ASN A 245 -2.18 -71.60 -46.27
C ASN A 245 -2.43 -71.03 -44.87
N ILE A 246 -1.95 -69.82 -44.58
CA ILE A 246 -2.03 -69.16 -43.27
C ILE A 246 -2.57 -67.75 -43.45
N GLN A 247 -3.83 -67.55 -43.09
CA GLN A 247 -4.47 -66.23 -43.13
C GLN A 247 -4.99 -65.86 -41.75
N ILE A 248 -4.65 -64.65 -41.30
CA ILE A 248 -5.20 -64.07 -40.09
C ILE A 248 -6.50 -63.37 -40.44
N LEU A 249 -7.55 -63.61 -39.66
CA LEU A 249 -8.85 -62.99 -39.79
C LEU A 249 -9.04 -62.00 -38.64
N GLY A 250 -9.41 -60.77 -38.97
CA GLY A 250 -9.68 -59.73 -37.99
C GLY A 250 -10.86 -58.87 -38.41
N ARG A 251 -11.71 -58.52 -37.45
CA ARG A 251 -12.72 -57.48 -37.60
C ARG A 251 -12.76 -56.64 -36.33
N ILE A 252 -12.60 -55.34 -36.49
CA ILE A 252 -12.74 -54.39 -35.39
C ILE A 252 -13.88 -53.44 -35.73
N ASP A 253 -14.84 -53.31 -34.83
CA ASP A 253 -15.95 -52.37 -34.92
C ASP A 253 -15.97 -51.45 -33.70
N LYS A 254 -16.74 -50.36 -33.76
CA LYS A 254 -16.85 -49.38 -32.68
C LYS A 254 -18.29 -49.28 -32.19
N ASN A 255 -18.50 -49.43 -30.88
CA ASN A 255 -19.77 -49.15 -30.22
C ASN A 255 -19.66 -47.83 -29.44
N ASP A 256 -20.12 -46.74 -30.05
CA ASP A 256 -20.03 -45.39 -29.48
C ASP A 256 -20.89 -45.19 -28.21
N GLU A 257 -22.03 -45.89 -28.10
CA GLU A 257 -22.92 -45.78 -26.93
C GLU A 257 -22.29 -46.38 -25.67
N LYS A 258 -21.65 -47.53 -25.83
CA LYS A 258 -20.95 -48.23 -24.74
C LYS A 258 -19.50 -47.79 -24.56
N LYS A 259 -18.95 -47.02 -25.51
CA LYS A 259 -17.52 -46.63 -25.56
C LYS A 259 -16.57 -47.84 -25.54
N VAL A 260 -16.88 -48.86 -26.34
CA VAL A 260 -16.06 -50.08 -26.49
C VAL A 260 -15.78 -50.38 -27.97
N PHE A 261 -14.63 -50.97 -28.26
CA PHE A 261 -14.37 -51.67 -29.51
C PHE A 261 -14.93 -53.07 -29.46
N VAL A 262 -15.44 -53.56 -30.58
CA VAL A 262 -15.91 -54.93 -30.74
C VAL A 262 -14.93 -55.65 -31.63
N VAL A 263 -14.19 -56.62 -31.07
CA VAL A 263 -13.13 -57.34 -31.76
C VAL A 263 -13.55 -58.78 -32.05
N ASP A 264 -13.44 -59.15 -33.32
CA ASP A 264 -13.46 -60.54 -33.79
C ASP A 264 -12.04 -60.90 -34.29
N PHE A 265 -11.55 -62.07 -33.88
CA PHE A 265 -10.20 -62.51 -34.21
C PHE A 265 -10.18 -64.01 -34.48
N GLY A 266 -9.51 -64.42 -35.55
CA GLY A 266 -9.46 -65.79 -36.01
C GLY A 266 -8.33 -66.06 -36.98
N MET A 267 -8.35 -67.27 -37.54
CA MET A 267 -7.45 -67.60 -38.64
C MET A 267 -8.03 -68.68 -39.55
N LYS A 268 -7.41 -68.78 -40.71
CA LYS A 268 -7.48 -69.92 -41.60
C LYS A 268 -6.13 -70.61 -41.65
N LEU A 269 -6.12 -71.91 -41.45
CA LEU A 269 -4.93 -72.75 -41.45
C LEU A 269 -5.20 -74.04 -42.21
N CYS A 270 -4.49 -74.24 -43.33
CA CYS A 270 -4.67 -75.38 -44.21
C CYS A 270 -3.35 -76.13 -44.48
N ILE A 271 -3.44 -77.45 -44.62
CA ILE A 271 -2.35 -78.35 -44.98
C ILE A 271 -2.76 -79.16 -46.19
N GLU A 272 -1.99 -79.11 -47.29
CA GLU A 272 -2.22 -79.96 -48.46
C GLU A 272 -3.68 -79.95 -48.96
N GLY A 273 -4.37 -78.81 -48.81
CA GLY A 273 -5.77 -78.62 -49.21
C GLY A 273 -6.84 -79.03 -48.18
N SER A 274 -6.45 -79.54 -47.00
CA SER A 274 -7.36 -79.78 -45.86
C SER A 274 -7.14 -78.72 -44.79
N CYS A 275 -8.21 -78.01 -44.40
CA CYS A 275 -8.14 -76.95 -43.40
C CYS A 275 -8.48 -77.48 -42.01
N ILE A 276 -7.56 -77.30 -41.07
CA ILE A 276 -7.78 -77.59 -39.64
C ILE A 276 -8.64 -76.49 -39.04
N LEU A 277 -8.36 -75.24 -39.46
CA LEU A 277 -9.16 -74.07 -39.16
C LEU A 277 -9.56 -73.46 -40.50
N ASP A 278 -10.85 -73.54 -40.83
CA ASP A 278 -11.40 -72.97 -42.06
C ASP A 278 -12.18 -71.71 -41.71
N ASP A 279 -11.56 -70.56 -41.95
CA ASP A 279 -12.08 -69.24 -41.61
C ASP A 279 -12.68 -69.14 -40.20
N THR A 280 -11.98 -69.71 -39.22
CA THR A 280 -12.54 -69.90 -37.88
C THR A 280 -12.17 -68.74 -36.98
N MET A 281 -13.18 -68.04 -36.46
CA MET A 281 -13.02 -67.01 -35.43
C MET A 281 -12.89 -67.68 -34.06
N PHE A 282 -11.80 -67.40 -33.37
CA PHE A 282 -11.55 -67.86 -32.00
C PHE A 282 -12.27 -66.99 -30.98
N ILE A 283 -12.34 -65.69 -31.28
CA ILE A 283 -12.98 -64.66 -30.48
C ILE A 283 -14.00 -63.94 -31.35
N GLN A 284 -15.20 -63.76 -30.80
CA GLN A 284 -16.28 -63.04 -31.46
C GLN A 284 -16.96 -62.10 -30.46
N ASN A 285 -17.28 -60.90 -30.92
CA ASN A 285 -17.95 -59.84 -30.19
C ASN A 285 -17.28 -59.50 -28.85
N MET A 286 -15.94 -59.55 -28.79
CA MET A 286 -15.24 -59.16 -27.58
C MET A 286 -15.29 -57.64 -27.45
N GLU A 287 -15.93 -57.15 -26.38
CA GLU A 287 -15.97 -55.74 -26.05
C GLU A 287 -14.65 -55.36 -25.32
N LEU A 288 -13.82 -54.54 -25.94
CA LEU A 288 -12.64 -53.91 -25.33
C LEU A 288 -12.93 -52.43 -25.07
N PRO A 289 -12.56 -51.86 -23.91
CA PRO A 289 -12.79 -50.44 -23.65
C PRO A 289 -11.98 -49.57 -24.62
N ILE A 290 -12.53 -48.41 -25.00
CA ILE A 290 -11.75 -47.37 -25.68
C ILE A 290 -10.97 -46.61 -24.59
N PRO A 291 -9.64 -46.78 -24.45
CA PRO A 291 -8.90 -46.10 -23.39
C PRO A 291 -8.87 -44.59 -23.60
N ILE A 292 -8.84 -43.84 -22.49
CA ILE A 292 -8.64 -42.39 -22.49
C ILE A 292 -7.15 -42.13 -22.61
N CYS A 293 -6.68 -41.83 -23.81
CA CYS A 293 -5.28 -41.49 -24.02
C CYS A 293 -4.96 -40.12 -23.40
N ASN A 294 -3.89 -40.09 -22.63
CA ASN A 294 -3.27 -38.89 -22.07
C ASN A 294 -2.58 -38.04 -23.16
N GLU A 295 -2.25 -36.78 -22.86
CA GLU A 295 -1.66 -35.79 -23.81
C GLU A 295 -0.35 -36.24 -24.49
N ASN A 296 0.27 -37.33 -24.00
CA ASN A 296 1.59 -37.82 -24.40
C ASN A 296 1.58 -38.82 -25.58
N PHE A 297 0.50 -38.91 -26.35
CA PHE A 297 0.49 -39.78 -27.52
C PHE A 297 1.41 -39.27 -28.65
N THR A 298 2.00 -40.21 -29.40
CA THR A 298 2.80 -39.93 -30.61
C THR A 298 1.90 -39.84 -31.83
N TRP A 299 2.27 -38.98 -32.78
CA TRP A 299 1.50 -38.88 -34.01
C TRP A 299 1.68 -40.15 -34.86
N PRO A 300 0.66 -40.57 -35.61
CA PRO A 300 0.83 -41.66 -36.57
C PRO A 300 2.00 -41.35 -37.51
N GLY A 301 3.04 -42.18 -37.58
CA GLY A 301 4.16 -41.97 -38.51
C GLY A 301 5.30 -41.05 -38.06
N GLY A 302 5.25 -40.41 -36.88
CA GLY A 302 6.36 -39.61 -36.35
C GLY A 302 5.97 -38.60 -35.26
N ASP A 303 6.79 -37.57 -35.07
CA ASP A 303 6.58 -36.52 -34.05
C ASP A 303 5.94 -35.24 -34.62
N SER A 304 5.61 -35.22 -35.92
CA SER A 304 5.11 -34.04 -36.63
C SER A 304 3.77 -34.30 -37.34
N ILE A 305 2.97 -33.25 -37.55
CA ILE A 305 1.71 -33.28 -38.30
C ILE A 305 1.96 -33.70 -39.76
N SER A 306 3.10 -33.32 -40.33
CA SER A 306 3.55 -33.67 -41.68
C SER A 306 3.86 -35.15 -41.77
N ASP A 307 4.49 -35.72 -40.75
CA ASP A 307 4.70 -37.17 -40.65
C ASP A 307 3.35 -37.90 -40.56
N MET A 308 2.41 -37.37 -39.77
CA MET A 308 1.04 -37.86 -39.73
C MET A 308 0.37 -37.82 -41.09
N VAL A 309 0.38 -36.67 -41.77
CA VAL A 309 -0.22 -36.50 -43.09
C VAL A 309 0.41 -37.46 -44.10
N ASN A 310 1.72 -37.63 -44.09
CA ASN A 310 2.41 -38.58 -44.96
C ASN A 310 1.97 -40.03 -44.69
N ALA A 311 1.76 -40.39 -43.42
CA ALA A 311 1.29 -41.71 -43.02
C ALA A 311 -0.20 -41.94 -43.34
N ILE A 312 -1.06 -40.95 -43.13
CA ILE A 312 -2.52 -41.04 -43.34
C ILE A 312 -2.97 -40.61 -44.75
N GLY A 313 -2.09 -40.07 -45.58
CA GLY A 313 -2.33 -39.69 -46.98
C GLY A 313 -3.15 -38.40 -47.18
N SER A 314 -4.26 -38.22 -46.45
CA SER A 314 -5.05 -36.97 -46.45
C SER A 314 -5.61 -36.71 -45.05
N LEU A 315 -5.67 -35.43 -44.68
CA LEU A 315 -6.20 -35.01 -43.39
C LEU A 315 -7.74 -34.94 -43.49
N THR A 316 -8.42 -36.01 -43.09
CA THR A 316 -9.89 -36.05 -42.98
C THR A 316 -10.36 -35.30 -41.73
N GLU A 317 -11.66 -35.02 -41.61
CA GLU A 317 -12.26 -34.38 -40.42
C GLU A 317 -11.90 -35.11 -39.11
N GLY A 318 -11.93 -36.45 -39.12
CA GLY A 318 -11.51 -37.27 -37.97
C GLY A 318 -10.03 -37.10 -37.62
N ALA A 319 -9.15 -36.94 -38.61
CA ALA A 319 -7.73 -36.66 -38.37
C ALA A 319 -7.49 -35.22 -37.89
N PHE A 320 -8.29 -34.26 -38.35
CA PHE A 320 -8.22 -32.88 -37.87
C PHE A 320 -8.63 -32.76 -36.39
N ASN A 321 -9.62 -33.54 -35.94
CA ASN A 321 -9.97 -33.60 -34.51
C ASN A 321 -8.82 -34.11 -33.62
N ILE A 322 -7.95 -34.98 -34.12
CA ILE A 322 -6.73 -35.40 -33.41
C ILE A 322 -5.77 -34.22 -33.26
N VAL A 323 -5.70 -33.33 -34.27
CA VAL A 323 -4.90 -32.10 -34.21
C VAL A 323 -5.44 -31.14 -33.16
N LEU A 324 -6.75 -30.89 -33.14
CA LEU A 324 -7.37 -30.05 -32.12
C LEU A 324 -7.15 -30.63 -30.71
N ARG A 325 -7.19 -31.96 -30.56
CA ARG A 325 -6.91 -32.65 -29.29
C ARG A 325 -5.48 -32.47 -28.82
N LYS A 326 -4.49 -32.60 -29.71
CA LYS A 326 -3.08 -32.37 -29.33
C LYS A 326 -2.84 -30.92 -28.89
N LEU A 327 -3.54 -29.98 -29.52
CA LEU A 327 -3.52 -28.57 -29.17
C LEU A 327 -4.37 -28.22 -27.94
N GLY A 328 -5.06 -29.18 -27.33
CA GLY A 328 -5.90 -28.97 -26.13
C GLY A 328 -7.08 -28.01 -26.37
N ILE A 329 -7.61 -28.00 -27.60
CA ILE A 329 -8.69 -27.10 -28.01
C ILE A 329 -9.89 -27.84 -28.59
N GLU A 330 -9.92 -29.17 -28.61
CA GLU A 330 -11.01 -29.97 -29.20
C GLU A 330 -12.39 -29.64 -28.61
N ASP A 331 -12.46 -29.42 -27.29
CA ASP A 331 -13.71 -29.12 -26.60
C ASP A 331 -14.24 -27.71 -26.90
N ILE A 332 -13.40 -26.84 -27.45
CA ILE A 332 -13.76 -25.49 -27.88
C ILE A 332 -14.54 -25.53 -29.19
N PHE A 333 -14.18 -26.46 -30.08
CA PHE A 333 -14.76 -26.64 -31.42
C PHE A 333 -15.85 -27.73 -31.43
N THR A 334 -16.70 -27.77 -30.41
CA THR A 334 -17.86 -28.68 -30.36
C THR A 334 -19.02 -28.16 -31.21
N ASP A 335 -19.95 -29.05 -31.62
CA ASP A 335 -21.22 -28.74 -32.32
C ASP A 335 -22.21 -27.94 -31.44
N THR A 336 -21.73 -26.88 -30.81
CA THR A 336 -22.57 -25.95 -30.05
C THR A 336 -23.40 -25.14 -31.04
N ILE A 337 -24.72 -25.11 -30.81
CA ILE A 337 -25.63 -24.33 -31.65
C ILE A 337 -25.29 -22.85 -31.44
N CYS A 338 -24.63 -22.23 -32.41
CA CYS A 338 -24.39 -20.80 -32.36
C CYS A 338 -25.70 -20.04 -32.61
N GLN A 339 -26.22 -19.40 -31.56
CA GLN A 339 -27.40 -18.54 -31.61
C GLN A 339 -26.99 -17.11 -31.30
N LEU A 340 -27.30 -16.19 -32.21
CA LEU A 340 -27.23 -14.75 -31.92
C LEU A 340 -28.33 -14.42 -30.91
N LEU A 341 -27.97 -13.74 -29.82
CA LEU A 341 -28.93 -13.14 -28.90
C LEU A 341 -29.58 -11.96 -29.62
N GLU A 342 -30.89 -11.75 -29.43
CA GLU A 342 -31.66 -10.73 -30.16
C GLU A 342 -30.99 -9.36 -30.12
N SER A 343 -30.97 -8.66 -31.27
CA SER A 343 -30.32 -7.36 -31.41
C SER A 343 -30.77 -6.37 -30.33
N GLY A 344 -29.81 -5.73 -29.65
CA GLY A 344 -30.09 -4.63 -28.73
C GLY A 344 -30.86 -3.49 -29.41
N LYS A 345 -32.19 -3.46 -29.22
CA LYS A 345 -33.06 -2.40 -29.74
C LYS A 345 -32.76 -1.10 -29.01
N GLY A 346 -32.01 -0.21 -29.66
CA GLY A 346 -31.79 1.16 -29.17
C GLY A 346 -30.33 1.58 -28.97
N CYS A 347 -29.36 0.75 -29.32
CA CYS A 347 -27.96 1.17 -29.29
C CYS A 347 -27.70 2.29 -30.31
N THR A 348 -27.12 3.40 -29.86
CA THR A 348 -26.78 4.56 -30.70
C THR A 348 -25.53 4.33 -31.54
N ASN A 349 -24.64 3.44 -31.11
CA ASN A 349 -23.44 3.04 -31.83
C ASN A 349 -23.72 1.86 -32.77
N THR A 350 -23.36 1.99 -34.04
CA THR A 350 -23.42 0.88 -35.00
C THR A 350 -22.15 0.05 -34.89
N LEU A 351 -22.30 -1.27 -34.74
CA LEU A 351 -21.16 -2.19 -34.80
C LEU A 351 -20.51 -2.13 -36.20
N GLN A 352 -19.24 -1.75 -36.26
CA GLN A 352 -18.48 -1.68 -37.51
C GLN A 352 -17.56 -2.90 -37.61
N ILE A 353 -18.09 -4.02 -38.12
CA ILE A 353 -17.25 -5.16 -38.49
C ILE A 353 -16.56 -4.84 -39.83
N PRO A 354 -15.22 -5.00 -39.94
CA PRO A 354 -14.51 -4.86 -41.19
C PRO A 354 -15.16 -5.67 -42.32
N ASN A 355 -15.27 -5.07 -43.51
CA ASN A 355 -15.97 -5.69 -44.64
C ASN A 355 -15.38 -7.05 -45.05
N SER A 356 -14.09 -7.29 -44.79
CA SER A 356 -13.40 -8.55 -45.03
C SER A 356 -13.85 -9.70 -44.12
N LEU A 357 -14.54 -9.41 -43.01
CA LEU A 357 -14.95 -10.40 -42.01
C LEU A 357 -16.45 -10.72 -42.05
N ARG A 358 -17.25 -9.98 -42.84
CA ARG A 358 -18.73 -10.15 -42.89
C ARG A 358 -19.18 -11.52 -43.39
N ASP A 359 -18.34 -12.22 -44.15
CA ASP A 359 -18.65 -13.55 -44.71
C ASP A 359 -18.30 -14.70 -43.74
N ILE A 360 -17.52 -14.41 -42.69
CA ILE A 360 -17.01 -15.40 -41.71
C ILE A 360 -17.42 -15.09 -40.27
N THR A 361 -17.99 -13.92 -40.00
CA THR A 361 -18.48 -13.53 -38.66
C THR A 361 -19.82 -12.81 -38.77
N GLN A 362 -20.79 -13.24 -37.99
CA GLN A 362 -22.03 -12.51 -37.75
C GLN A 362 -22.04 -12.07 -36.30
N CYS A 363 -22.14 -10.77 -36.02
CA CYS A 363 -22.16 -10.29 -34.64
C CYS A 363 -23.23 -9.23 -34.42
N GLU A 364 -23.76 -9.20 -33.20
CA GLU A 364 -24.71 -8.22 -32.71
C GLU A 364 -24.23 -7.66 -31.36
N LEU A 365 -24.58 -6.39 -31.08
CA LEU A 365 -24.35 -5.83 -29.75
C LEU A 365 -25.32 -6.48 -28.76
N THR A 366 -24.87 -6.69 -27.53
CA THR A 366 -25.72 -7.17 -26.44
C THR A 366 -26.83 -6.15 -26.13
N ASP A 367 -27.90 -6.58 -25.47
CA ASP A 367 -29.03 -5.72 -25.07
C ASP A 367 -28.63 -4.51 -24.23
N SER A 368 -27.55 -4.63 -23.44
CA SER A 368 -26.99 -3.54 -22.64
C SER A 368 -26.20 -2.52 -23.47
N CYS A 369 -25.96 -2.79 -24.75
CA CYS A 369 -25.00 -2.08 -25.61
C CYS A 369 -23.57 -2.06 -25.04
N SER A 370 -23.29 -2.94 -24.07
CA SER A 370 -22.01 -2.98 -23.34
C SER A 370 -21.11 -4.15 -23.76
N GLY A 371 -21.50 -4.88 -24.81
CA GLY A 371 -20.83 -6.08 -25.25
C GLY A 371 -21.17 -6.47 -26.68
N LEU A 372 -20.61 -7.59 -27.09
CA LEU A 372 -20.66 -8.18 -28.42
C LEU A 372 -20.98 -9.67 -28.30
N SER A 373 -21.92 -10.16 -29.11
CA SER A 373 -22.20 -11.57 -29.32
C SER A 373 -22.00 -11.92 -30.78
N CYS A 374 -21.19 -12.94 -31.08
CA CYS A 374 -20.77 -13.33 -32.42
C CYS A 374 -20.99 -14.82 -32.68
N CYS A 375 -21.34 -15.14 -33.92
CA CYS A 375 -21.18 -16.47 -34.51
C CYS A 375 -20.04 -16.43 -35.54
N LEU A 376 -18.96 -17.13 -35.22
CA LEU A 376 -17.74 -17.21 -36.02
C LEU A 376 -17.80 -18.46 -36.90
N GLY A 377 -18.11 -18.29 -38.19
CA GLY A 377 -18.08 -19.33 -39.20
C GLY A 377 -16.68 -19.51 -39.77
N LEU A 378 -15.85 -20.30 -39.08
CA LEU A 378 -14.46 -20.54 -39.46
C LEU A 378 -14.36 -21.70 -40.45
N LYS A 379 -13.67 -21.47 -41.57
CA LYS A 379 -13.36 -22.51 -42.57
C LYS A 379 -11.87 -22.79 -42.57
N PHE A 380 -11.50 -24.01 -42.22
CA PHE A 380 -10.13 -24.50 -42.17
C PHE A 380 -9.79 -25.12 -43.53
N LYS A 381 -8.96 -24.42 -44.30
CA LYS A 381 -8.36 -24.97 -45.52
C LYS A 381 -7.20 -25.86 -45.12
N LEU A 382 -7.41 -27.16 -45.19
CA LEU A 382 -6.38 -28.12 -44.78
C LEU A 382 -5.24 -28.11 -45.82
N PRO A 383 -3.97 -27.91 -45.40
CA PRO A 383 -2.84 -27.71 -46.33
C PRO A 383 -2.47 -28.93 -47.19
N PHE A 384 -3.17 -30.08 -47.08
CA PHE A 384 -2.72 -31.36 -47.61
C PHE A 384 -3.81 -32.17 -48.36
N ASN A 385 -4.55 -31.52 -49.28
CA ASN A 385 -5.57 -32.15 -50.15
C ASN A 385 -6.74 -32.83 -49.39
N GLY A 386 -7.33 -32.15 -48.40
CA GLY A 386 -8.58 -32.52 -47.73
C GLY A 386 -9.73 -31.56 -48.04
N ASP A 387 -10.96 -31.94 -47.70
CA ASP A 387 -12.13 -31.05 -47.76
C ASP A 387 -12.01 -29.93 -46.70
N ASP A 388 -12.55 -28.74 -47.01
CA ASP A 388 -12.59 -27.63 -46.05
C ASP A 388 -13.45 -28.03 -44.83
N VAL A 389 -12.86 -28.00 -43.62
CA VAL A 389 -13.61 -28.25 -42.38
C VAL A 389 -14.18 -26.92 -41.89
N ALA A 390 -15.47 -26.88 -41.58
CA ALA A 390 -16.14 -25.66 -41.15
C ALA A 390 -16.71 -25.81 -39.74
N TYR A 391 -16.37 -24.88 -38.84
CA TYR A 391 -16.93 -24.79 -37.49
C TYR A 391 -17.69 -23.48 -37.31
N ASN A 392 -18.75 -23.52 -36.51
CA ASN A 392 -19.51 -22.33 -36.14
C ASN A 392 -19.41 -22.12 -34.62
N ILE A 393 -18.62 -21.13 -34.21
CA ILE A 393 -18.21 -20.96 -32.82
C ILE A 393 -18.89 -19.73 -32.21
N PRO A 394 -19.60 -19.88 -31.08
CA PRO A 394 -20.11 -18.74 -30.34
C PRO A 394 -18.96 -17.99 -29.65
N PHE A 395 -18.90 -16.68 -29.86
CA PHE A 395 -18.01 -15.80 -29.13
C PHE A 395 -18.81 -14.70 -28.44
N ARG A 396 -18.49 -14.43 -27.18
CA ARG A 396 -19.12 -13.35 -26.42
C ARG A 396 -18.05 -12.53 -25.71
N PHE A 397 -18.22 -11.23 -25.78
CA PHE A 397 -17.50 -10.27 -24.95
C PHE A 397 -18.52 -9.36 -24.31
N ASN A 398 -18.49 -9.18 -23.00
CA ASN A 398 -19.36 -8.23 -22.31
C ASN A 398 -18.56 -7.50 -21.25
N LEU A 399 -18.56 -6.18 -21.34
CA LEU A 399 -18.09 -5.31 -20.27
C LEU A 399 -19.34 -4.82 -19.54
N SER A 400 -19.50 -5.11 -18.25
CA SER A 400 -20.55 -4.47 -17.45
C SER A 400 -19.93 -3.37 -16.59
N PRO A 401 -20.07 -2.08 -17.00
CA PRO A 401 -19.66 -0.95 -16.16
C PRO A 401 -20.33 -0.91 -14.78
N CYS A 402 -21.56 -1.43 -14.68
CA CYS A 402 -22.34 -1.33 -13.43
C CYS A 402 -22.01 -2.44 -12.45
N ASP A 403 -21.72 -3.63 -12.97
CA ASP A 403 -21.40 -4.81 -12.16
C ASP A 403 -19.89 -4.98 -11.99
N PHE A 404 -19.08 -4.11 -12.61
CA PHE A 404 -17.61 -4.15 -12.59
C PHE A 404 -17.04 -5.49 -13.07
N GLU A 405 -17.61 -6.04 -14.12
CA GLU A 405 -17.24 -7.36 -14.63
C GLU A 405 -16.88 -7.31 -16.12
N ILE A 406 -15.85 -8.05 -16.50
CA ILE A 406 -15.53 -8.36 -17.89
C ILE A 406 -15.74 -9.85 -18.07
N GLU A 407 -16.60 -10.21 -19.02
CA GLU A 407 -16.87 -11.59 -19.40
C GLU A 407 -16.43 -11.83 -20.84
N ILE A 408 -15.64 -12.88 -21.04
CA ILE A 408 -15.15 -13.30 -22.35
C ILE A 408 -15.43 -14.81 -22.50
N SER A 409 -16.13 -15.20 -23.55
CA SER A 409 -16.35 -16.61 -23.88
C SER A 409 -16.03 -16.90 -25.35
N PHE A 410 -15.41 -18.04 -25.61
CA PHE A 410 -15.08 -18.52 -26.95
C PHE A 410 -15.35 -20.03 -27.01
N GLY A 411 -16.38 -20.45 -27.73
CA GLY A 411 -16.88 -21.83 -27.67
C GLY A 411 -17.31 -22.18 -26.25
N THR A 412 -16.71 -23.22 -25.69
CA THR A 412 -16.91 -23.67 -24.29
C THR A 412 -16.00 -22.96 -23.28
N TYR A 413 -14.97 -22.22 -23.74
CA TYR A 413 -14.09 -21.46 -22.86
C TYR A 413 -14.81 -20.24 -22.29
N TYR A 414 -14.70 -20.02 -20.98
CA TYR A 414 -15.29 -18.89 -20.26
C TYR A 414 -14.29 -18.28 -19.30
N HIS A 415 -14.15 -16.96 -19.35
CA HIS A 415 -13.29 -16.18 -18.49
C HIS A 415 -14.04 -14.95 -17.96
N LYS A 416 -13.97 -14.76 -16.65
CA LYS A 416 -14.60 -13.64 -15.94
C LYS A 416 -13.57 -12.97 -15.04
N MET A 417 -13.50 -11.64 -15.08
CA MET A 417 -12.62 -10.86 -14.22
C MET A 417 -13.30 -9.58 -13.72
N VAL A 418 -12.75 -9.03 -12.65
CA VAL A 418 -13.20 -7.75 -12.06
C VAL A 418 -12.58 -6.59 -12.82
N LEU A 419 -13.43 -5.70 -13.34
CA LEU A 419 -13.07 -4.51 -14.10
C LEU A 419 -12.14 -3.57 -13.32
N LEU A 420 -12.33 -3.42 -12.02
CA LEU A 420 -11.50 -2.56 -11.15
C LEU A 420 -10.06 -3.06 -10.98
N GLN A 421 -9.78 -4.32 -11.29
CA GLN A 421 -8.42 -4.88 -11.23
C GLN A 421 -7.67 -4.78 -12.57
N TYR A 422 -8.36 -4.33 -13.62
CA TYR A 422 -7.84 -4.21 -14.98
C TYR A 422 -6.82 -3.08 -15.13
N ASP A 423 -5.74 -3.34 -15.87
CA ASP A 423 -4.74 -2.33 -16.26
C ASP A 423 -5.21 -1.54 -17.48
N TRP A 424 -5.91 -0.44 -17.23
CA TRP A 424 -6.44 0.44 -18.28
C TRP A 424 -5.34 0.91 -19.25
N GLY A 425 -5.67 0.95 -20.53
CA GLY A 425 -4.75 1.38 -21.59
C GLY A 425 -3.68 0.36 -21.96
N LYS A 426 -3.59 -0.78 -21.25
CA LYS A 426 -2.66 -1.87 -21.55
C LYS A 426 -3.38 -3.01 -22.28
N GLU A 427 -2.76 -3.51 -23.35
CA GLU A 427 -3.25 -4.69 -24.05
C GLU A 427 -3.06 -5.93 -23.15
N ASN A 428 -4.13 -6.69 -22.95
CA ASN A 428 -4.14 -7.97 -22.25
C ASN A 428 -4.41 -9.10 -23.24
N LYS A 429 -3.95 -10.31 -22.92
CA LYS A 429 -4.03 -11.49 -23.79
C LYS A 429 -4.51 -12.69 -22.99
N LEU A 430 -5.52 -13.40 -23.50
CA LEU A 430 -5.90 -14.73 -23.05
C LEU A 430 -5.35 -15.73 -24.06
N GLU A 431 -4.57 -16.69 -23.57
CA GLU A 431 -3.95 -17.75 -24.35
C GLU A 431 -4.70 -19.06 -24.07
N ILE A 432 -5.23 -19.69 -25.12
CA ILE A 432 -6.06 -20.89 -25.01
C ILE A 432 -5.45 -21.99 -25.88
N GLY A 433 -5.24 -23.17 -25.27
CA GLY A 433 -4.62 -24.35 -25.88
C GLY A 433 -3.16 -24.57 -25.47
N ASN A 434 -2.63 -25.72 -25.85
CA ASN A 434 -1.31 -26.24 -25.49
C ASN A 434 -0.28 -26.00 -26.61
N GLY A 435 0.97 -25.71 -26.24
CA GLY A 435 2.12 -25.51 -27.14
C GLY A 435 2.97 -24.28 -26.79
N ASP A 436 4.15 -24.14 -27.41
CA ASP A 436 5.03 -22.96 -27.22
C ASP A 436 4.37 -21.65 -27.70
N THR A 437 3.46 -21.76 -28.68
CA THR A 437 2.60 -20.67 -29.13
C THR A 437 1.15 -21.13 -28.97
N ALA A 438 0.37 -20.41 -28.16
CA ALA A 438 -1.02 -20.74 -27.93
C ALA A 438 -1.83 -20.65 -29.24
N PRO A 439 -2.61 -21.70 -29.58
CA PRO A 439 -3.31 -21.77 -30.86
C PRO A 439 -4.45 -20.74 -30.99
N ILE A 440 -5.00 -20.26 -29.87
CA ILE A 440 -5.99 -19.18 -29.85
C ILE A 440 -5.50 -18.12 -28.86
N THR A 441 -5.44 -16.87 -29.33
CA THR A 441 -5.11 -15.70 -28.51
C THR A 441 -6.21 -14.65 -28.62
N ILE A 442 -6.85 -14.30 -27.50
CA ILE A 442 -7.81 -13.20 -27.43
C ILE A 442 -7.09 -11.98 -26.86
N LYS A 443 -6.89 -10.95 -27.68
CA LYS A 443 -6.27 -9.69 -27.29
C LYS A 443 -7.36 -8.65 -27.07
N TYR A 444 -7.33 -8.01 -25.91
CA TYR A 444 -8.29 -6.96 -25.59
C TYR A 444 -7.61 -5.83 -24.82
N LYS A 445 -7.94 -4.61 -25.20
CA LYS A 445 -7.48 -3.38 -24.56
C LYS A 445 -8.71 -2.56 -24.19
N ILE A 446 -8.83 -2.21 -22.92
CA ILE A 446 -9.87 -1.33 -22.41
C ILE A 446 -9.21 -0.04 -21.93
N ASP A 447 -9.61 1.08 -22.51
CA ASP A 447 -9.11 2.41 -22.18
C ASP A 447 -10.25 3.29 -21.66
N LYS A 448 -9.91 4.39 -20.99
CA LYS A 448 -10.90 5.35 -20.49
C LYS A 448 -11.23 6.39 -21.57
N LEU A 449 -12.50 6.76 -21.67
CA LEU A 449 -12.94 7.91 -22.45
C LEU A 449 -12.74 9.20 -21.62
N ASP A 450 -12.39 10.32 -22.26
CA ASP A 450 -12.13 11.61 -21.61
C ASP A 450 -13.21 11.99 -20.57
N GLU A 451 -12.76 12.53 -19.43
CA GLU A 451 -13.61 12.98 -18.30
C GLU A 451 -14.51 11.89 -17.69
N GLY A 452 -14.09 10.61 -17.72
CA GLY A 452 -14.84 9.55 -17.05
C GLY A 452 -16.24 9.35 -17.66
N LYS A 453 -16.38 9.52 -18.98
CA LYS A 453 -17.69 9.40 -19.68
C LYS A 453 -17.94 8.01 -20.28
N GLY A 454 -16.98 7.10 -20.19
CA GLY A 454 -17.09 5.78 -20.79
C GLY A 454 -15.77 5.03 -20.89
N PHE A 455 -15.80 3.95 -21.64
CA PHE A 455 -14.67 3.09 -21.98
C PHE A 455 -14.52 3.00 -23.50
N VAL A 456 -13.28 2.82 -23.95
CA VAL A 456 -12.91 2.53 -25.33
C VAL A 456 -12.33 1.13 -25.38
N ILE A 457 -12.84 0.28 -26.27
CA ILE A 457 -12.47 -1.13 -26.31
C ILE A 457 -11.92 -1.49 -27.69
N ASP A 458 -10.74 -2.09 -27.68
CA ASP A 458 -10.15 -2.80 -28.80
C ASP A 458 -10.20 -4.31 -28.48
N LEU A 459 -10.69 -5.13 -29.41
CA LEU A 459 -10.84 -6.57 -29.23
C LEU A 459 -10.46 -7.30 -30.52
N ARG A 460 -9.54 -8.24 -30.42
CA ARG A 460 -9.02 -9.03 -31.52
C ARG A 460 -8.82 -10.48 -31.12
N ILE A 461 -9.25 -11.40 -31.98
CA ILE A 461 -9.00 -12.83 -31.81
C ILE A 461 -8.02 -13.28 -32.88
N ASP A 462 -6.90 -13.88 -32.48
CA ASP A 462 -5.95 -14.52 -33.37
C ASP A 462 -6.06 -16.04 -33.19
N ILE A 463 -6.40 -16.77 -34.25
CA ILE A 463 -6.48 -18.25 -34.26
C ILE A 463 -5.38 -18.74 -35.18
N CYS A 464 -4.32 -19.31 -34.61
CA CYS A 464 -3.07 -19.63 -35.28
C CYS A 464 -2.61 -21.02 -34.87
N LEU A 465 -2.89 -22.04 -35.70
CA LEU A 465 -2.54 -23.42 -35.39
C LEU A 465 -1.06 -23.68 -35.72
N PRO A 466 -0.21 -24.05 -34.74
CA PRO A 466 1.17 -24.42 -35.03
C PRO A 466 1.21 -25.80 -35.72
N MET A 467 1.86 -25.88 -36.87
CA MET A 467 2.04 -27.09 -37.67
C MET A 467 3.50 -27.19 -38.14
N ASP A 468 4.29 -28.08 -37.55
CA ASP A 468 5.65 -28.47 -38.01
C ASP A 468 6.61 -27.32 -38.30
N ASN A 469 6.69 -26.38 -37.36
CA ASN A 469 7.47 -25.13 -37.41
C ASN A 469 6.89 -24.02 -38.28
N ASP A 470 5.77 -24.24 -38.96
CA ASP A 470 4.94 -23.21 -39.57
C ASP A 470 3.72 -22.89 -38.67
N VAL A 471 3.15 -21.70 -38.85
CA VAL A 471 1.95 -21.27 -38.09
C VAL A 471 0.86 -20.88 -39.08
N PHE A 472 -0.27 -21.58 -39.03
CA PHE A 472 -1.40 -21.33 -39.92
C PHE A 472 -2.48 -20.51 -39.20
N CYS A 473 -2.57 -19.22 -39.54
CA CYS A 473 -3.53 -18.30 -38.95
C CYS A 473 -4.81 -18.15 -39.77
N ILE A 474 -5.95 -18.16 -39.09
CA ILE A 474 -7.28 -18.09 -39.72
C ILE A 474 -8.11 -16.99 -39.04
N PRO A 475 -8.40 -15.89 -39.75
CA PRO A 475 -7.78 -15.46 -41.01
C PRO A 475 -6.34 -14.97 -40.76
N GLU A 476 -5.52 -14.83 -41.82
CA GLU A 476 -4.10 -14.48 -41.73
C GLU A 476 -3.81 -13.21 -40.89
N ASN A 477 -4.75 -12.25 -40.87
CA ASN A 477 -4.62 -10.99 -40.14
C ASN A 477 -5.39 -10.94 -38.82
N GLY A 478 -5.89 -12.08 -38.33
CA GLY A 478 -6.76 -12.16 -37.15
C GLY A 478 -8.16 -11.56 -37.36
N LEU A 479 -8.97 -11.66 -36.32
CA LEU A 479 -10.35 -11.18 -36.25
C LEU A 479 -10.44 -9.95 -35.34
N PRO A 480 -10.18 -8.73 -35.85
CA PRO A 480 -10.50 -7.50 -35.11
C PRO A 480 -12.04 -7.34 -35.03
N LEU A 481 -12.60 -7.64 -33.87
CA LEU A 481 -14.04 -7.62 -33.62
C LEU A 481 -14.52 -6.25 -33.11
N LEU A 482 -13.71 -5.56 -32.32
CA LEU A 482 -13.94 -4.18 -31.88
C LEU A 482 -12.67 -3.37 -32.10
N ASP A 483 -12.83 -2.16 -32.63
CA ASP A 483 -11.77 -1.18 -32.82
C ASP A 483 -12.29 0.16 -32.35
N GLN A 484 -11.68 0.72 -31.30
CA GLN A 484 -12.07 1.97 -30.65
C GLN A 484 -13.57 2.05 -30.29
N HIS A 485 -14.16 0.92 -29.88
CA HIS A 485 -15.59 0.87 -29.59
C HIS A 485 -15.91 1.56 -28.26
N LYS A 486 -16.87 2.48 -28.28
CA LYS A 486 -17.20 3.31 -27.10
C LYS A 486 -18.38 2.73 -26.34
N ILE A 487 -18.17 2.51 -25.05
CA ILE A 487 -19.20 2.09 -24.09
C ILE A 487 -19.38 3.21 -23.08
N LEU A 488 -20.60 3.71 -22.91
CA LEU A 488 -20.88 4.76 -21.92
C LEU A 488 -20.98 4.15 -20.53
N ILE A 489 -20.61 4.94 -19.51
CA ILE A 489 -20.84 4.53 -18.12
C ILE A 489 -22.34 4.54 -17.84
N CYS A 490 -22.79 3.60 -17.01
CA CYS A 490 -24.19 3.57 -16.64
C CYS A 490 -24.54 4.73 -15.70
N SER A 491 -25.73 5.29 -15.89
CA SER A 491 -26.28 6.39 -15.08
C SER A 491 -26.72 5.94 -13.68
N ARG A 492 -25.98 5.04 -13.04
CA ARG A 492 -26.26 4.63 -11.66
C ARG A 492 -25.58 5.64 -10.74
N THR A 493 -26.24 6.77 -10.55
CA THR A 493 -25.83 7.75 -9.55
C THR A 493 -25.85 7.06 -8.19
N VAL A 494 -24.73 7.05 -7.46
CA VAL A 494 -24.69 6.63 -6.06
C VAL A 494 -25.45 7.69 -5.25
N THR A 495 -26.77 7.56 -5.19
CA THR A 495 -27.64 8.47 -4.44
C THR A 495 -28.05 7.80 -3.14
N GLY A 496 -27.39 8.20 -2.05
CA GLY A 496 -27.81 7.91 -0.69
C GLY A 496 -27.04 8.83 0.26
N THR A 497 -27.71 9.45 1.22
CA THR A 497 -27.07 10.26 2.27
C THR A 497 -26.25 9.43 3.27
N ASP A 498 -26.26 8.10 3.09
CA ASP A 498 -25.59 7.09 3.93
C ASP A 498 -24.75 6.13 3.07
N PHE A 499 -23.96 6.68 2.14
CA PHE A 499 -23.01 5.87 1.36
C PHE A 499 -21.88 5.34 2.27
N SER A 500 -21.64 4.04 2.24
CA SER A 500 -20.50 3.36 2.85
C SER A 500 -19.74 2.62 1.75
N VAL A 501 -18.42 2.84 1.63
CA VAL A 501 -17.62 2.14 0.62
C VAL A 501 -17.67 0.64 0.89
N LYS A 502 -17.73 0.20 2.16
CA LYS A 502 -17.87 -1.22 2.49
C LYS A 502 -19.21 -1.80 2.04
N ASP A 503 -20.33 -1.13 2.34
CA ASP A 503 -21.65 -1.65 1.95
C ASP A 503 -21.77 -1.70 0.42
N TRP A 504 -21.22 -0.70 -0.27
CA TRP A 504 -21.13 -0.68 -1.73
C TRP A 504 -20.23 -1.81 -2.26
N LEU A 505 -19.08 -2.07 -1.64
CA LEU A 505 -18.18 -3.18 -2.01
C LEU A 505 -18.81 -4.56 -1.75
N ASP A 506 -19.52 -4.71 -0.64
CA ASP A 506 -20.27 -5.92 -0.30
C ASP A 506 -21.43 -6.12 -1.30
N GLU A 507 -22.11 -5.04 -1.73
CA GLU A 507 -23.14 -5.07 -2.79
C GLU A 507 -22.58 -5.50 -4.14
N VAL A 508 -21.35 -5.09 -4.49
CA VAL A 508 -20.67 -5.52 -5.72
C VAL A 508 -19.78 -6.77 -5.52
N ASN A 509 -19.88 -7.43 -4.37
CA ASN A 509 -19.17 -8.68 -4.02
C ASN A 509 -17.63 -8.60 -4.17
N LEU A 510 -17.02 -7.50 -3.70
CA LEU A 510 -15.57 -7.24 -3.75
C LEU A 510 -14.93 -7.21 -2.35
N ASP A 511 -13.84 -7.96 -2.17
CA ASP A 511 -13.03 -7.98 -0.94
C ASP A 511 -11.74 -7.15 -1.15
N ILE A 512 -11.60 -5.98 -0.51
CA ILE A 512 -10.41 -5.10 -0.60
C ILE A 512 -9.38 -5.41 0.50
N SER A 513 -9.00 -6.68 0.62
CA SER A 513 -7.74 -7.02 1.29
C SER A 513 -6.50 -6.82 0.38
N GLN A 514 -6.71 -6.47 -0.90
CA GLN A 514 -5.65 -6.20 -1.88
C GLN A 514 -5.71 -4.77 -2.43
N GLU A 515 -4.53 -4.16 -2.67
CA GLU A 515 -4.38 -2.80 -3.21
C GLU A 515 -5.20 -2.62 -4.51
N LEU A 516 -6.14 -1.67 -4.48
CA LEU A 516 -6.79 -1.19 -5.70
C LEU A 516 -5.74 -0.51 -6.59
N LYS A 517 -5.81 -0.75 -7.90
CA LYS A 517 -4.94 -0.04 -8.84
C LYS A 517 -5.35 1.44 -8.90
N ASP A 518 -4.38 2.35 -9.02
CA ASP A 518 -4.54 3.82 -9.02
C ASP A 518 -5.72 4.31 -9.86
N VAL A 519 -5.95 3.67 -11.01
CA VAL A 519 -6.96 4.07 -11.98
C VAL A 519 -8.37 3.64 -11.56
N ALA A 520 -8.53 2.58 -10.78
CA ALA A 520 -9.79 2.19 -10.15
C ALA A 520 -10.16 3.16 -9.02
N VAL A 521 -9.15 3.62 -8.25
CA VAL A 521 -9.32 4.65 -7.23
C VAL A 521 -9.87 5.93 -7.86
N ILE A 522 -9.29 6.40 -8.97
CA ILE A 522 -9.81 7.57 -9.70
C ILE A 522 -11.27 7.39 -10.15
N PHE A 523 -11.64 6.19 -10.61
CA PHE A 523 -13.03 5.92 -11.03
C PHE A 523 -14.01 5.97 -9.85
N ILE A 524 -13.64 5.39 -8.70
CA ILE A 524 -14.45 5.47 -7.47
C ILE A 524 -14.57 6.92 -7.00
N LEU A 525 -13.46 7.67 -7.00
CA LEU A 525 -13.47 9.10 -6.64
C LEU A 525 -14.41 9.91 -7.55
N ASP A 526 -14.53 9.56 -8.84
CA ASP A 526 -15.43 10.25 -9.77
C ASP A 526 -16.91 9.97 -9.50
N GLN A 527 -17.26 8.72 -9.21
CA GLN A 527 -18.62 8.35 -8.81
C GLN A 527 -19.05 9.00 -7.49
N LEU A 528 -18.09 9.29 -6.61
CA LEU A 528 -18.32 9.97 -5.33
C LEU A 528 -18.24 11.49 -5.42
N HIS A 529 -17.95 12.05 -6.60
CA HIS A 529 -17.68 13.48 -6.80
C HIS A 529 -16.53 14.00 -5.91
N LEU A 530 -15.53 13.16 -5.68
CA LEU A 530 -14.31 13.44 -4.91
C LEU A 530 -13.07 13.60 -5.81
N THR A 531 -13.19 13.46 -7.13
CA THR A 531 -12.03 13.58 -8.05
C THR A 531 -11.32 14.92 -7.88
N ASP A 532 -12.06 16.03 -7.91
CA ASP A 532 -11.51 17.38 -7.80
C ASP A 532 -10.79 17.59 -6.44
N PHE A 533 -11.31 16.95 -5.39
CA PHE A 533 -10.76 17.01 -4.03
C PHE A 533 -9.36 16.40 -3.91
N PHE A 534 -9.07 15.33 -4.67
CA PHE A 534 -7.76 14.67 -4.71
C PHE A 534 -6.90 15.06 -5.92
N SER A 535 -7.34 16.02 -6.74
CA SER A 535 -6.64 16.48 -7.95
C SER A 535 -5.45 17.41 -7.69
N GLY A 536 -5.19 17.78 -6.43
CA GLY A 536 -4.06 18.61 -6.04
C GLY A 536 -2.70 17.88 -6.09
N PRO A 537 -1.57 18.63 -6.02
CA PRO A 537 -0.25 18.01 -5.91
C PRO A 537 -0.18 17.12 -4.67
N LYS A 538 0.12 15.82 -4.87
CA LYS A 538 0.32 14.86 -3.78
C LYS A 538 1.43 15.36 -2.85
N CYS A 539 1.14 15.40 -1.55
CA CYS A 539 2.16 15.66 -0.54
C CYS A 539 3.01 14.39 -0.33
N ASP A 540 4.25 14.55 0.16
CA ASP A 540 5.18 13.45 0.38
C ASP A 540 5.83 13.60 1.76
N VAL A 541 5.60 12.63 2.65
CA VAL A 541 6.08 12.65 4.04
C VAL A 541 7.61 12.67 4.14
N GLU A 542 8.33 12.21 3.11
CA GLU A 542 9.80 12.18 3.09
C GLU A 542 10.43 13.48 2.56
N ARG A 543 9.61 14.43 2.07
CA ARG A 543 10.08 15.69 1.48
C ARG A 543 9.80 16.91 2.37
N TYR A 544 10.55 17.98 2.14
CA TYR A 544 10.26 19.30 2.73
C TYR A 544 8.84 19.76 2.30
N PRO A 545 8.02 20.35 3.20
CA PRO A 545 8.35 20.83 4.55
C PRO A 545 8.21 19.78 5.67
N TYR A 546 7.83 18.54 5.38
CA TYR A 546 7.54 17.52 6.40
C TYR A 546 8.79 16.79 6.91
N SER A 547 9.88 16.81 6.14
CA SER A 547 11.16 16.16 6.47
C SER A 547 12.29 17.19 6.70
N PRO A 548 13.21 16.96 7.65
CA PRO A 548 13.24 15.85 8.61
C PRO A 548 12.22 16.02 9.74
N SER A 549 11.60 14.92 10.17
CA SER A 549 10.64 14.91 11.29
C SER A 549 11.15 14.09 12.48
N ILE A 550 10.71 14.45 13.68
CA ILE A 550 10.90 13.68 14.92
C ILE A 550 9.51 13.28 15.42
N GLN A 551 9.22 11.97 15.48
CA GLN A 551 7.88 11.43 15.82
C GLN A 551 6.76 12.00 14.94
N GLY A 552 7.06 12.19 13.65
CA GLY A 552 6.15 12.79 12.68
C GLY A 552 6.08 14.32 12.71
N TRP A 553 6.88 15.02 13.50
CA TRP A 553 6.85 16.49 13.58
C TRP A 553 8.11 17.17 13.01
N ASN A 554 7.92 18.09 12.07
CA ASN A 554 8.88 19.13 11.69
C ASN A 554 8.36 20.48 12.20
N SER A 555 9.21 21.33 12.79
CA SER A 555 8.77 22.57 13.44
C SER A 555 9.72 23.71 13.14
N GLU A 556 9.20 24.75 12.51
CA GLU A 556 9.88 26.03 12.30
C GLU A 556 9.47 27.09 13.36
N CYS A 557 8.54 26.75 14.26
CA CYS A 557 8.11 27.60 15.35
C CYS A 557 9.27 27.92 16.33
N PRO A 558 9.55 29.21 16.64
CA PRO A 558 10.60 29.62 17.57
C PRO A 558 10.23 29.41 19.06
N LEU A 559 8.97 29.08 19.37
CA LEU A 559 8.47 28.87 20.72
C LEU A 559 8.47 27.37 21.10
N SER A 560 8.73 27.07 22.37
CA SER A 560 8.59 25.71 22.89
C SER A 560 7.11 25.33 23.00
N MET A 561 6.60 24.53 22.07
CA MET A 561 5.27 23.94 22.16
C MET A 561 5.27 22.73 23.12
N PHE A 562 4.24 22.62 23.97
CA PHE A 562 4.09 21.53 24.94
C PHE A 562 2.97 20.57 24.49
N ASN A 563 3.18 19.26 24.70
CA ASN A 563 2.27 18.14 24.37
C ASN A 563 2.01 17.93 22.87
N ARG A 564 2.94 17.27 22.19
CA ARG A 564 2.76 16.74 20.82
C ARG A 564 2.53 15.22 20.88
N PRO A 565 1.45 14.69 20.28
CA PRO A 565 1.27 13.25 20.14
C PRO A 565 2.30 12.65 19.17
N ASP A 566 2.64 11.37 19.33
CA ASP A 566 3.40 10.63 18.33
C ASP A 566 2.48 10.29 17.16
N LEU A 567 2.84 10.73 15.95
CA LEU A 567 2.00 10.59 14.75
C LEU A 567 2.26 9.29 13.97
N GLY A 568 3.30 8.51 14.34
CA GLY A 568 3.71 7.31 13.61
C GLY A 568 4.34 7.60 12.24
N ASP A 569 4.45 6.56 11.39
CA ASP A 569 5.22 6.61 10.14
C ASP A 569 4.39 7.05 8.90
N GLN A 570 3.06 7.03 9.00
CA GLN A 570 2.17 7.31 7.87
C GLN A 570 1.83 8.80 7.72
N ILE A 571 2.24 9.63 8.69
CA ILE A 571 1.84 11.03 8.80
C ILE A 571 3.04 11.85 9.24
N ALA A 572 3.26 12.97 8.56
CA ALA A 572 4.25 13.96 8.97
C ALA A 572 3.64 15.37 8.92
N CYS A 573 3.78 16.13 10.00
CA CYS A 573 3.24 17.48 10.17
C CYS A 573 4.36 18.51 10.29
N HIS A 574 4.18 19.62 9.59
CA HIS A 574 4.99 20.82 9.64
C HIS A 574 4.26 21.90 10.45
N ILE A 575 4.90 22.39 11.50
CA ILE A 575 4.45 23.56 12.27
C ILE A 575 5.15 24.78 11.68
N THR A 576 4.35 25.75 11.26
CA THR A 576 4.84 26.97 10.62
C THR A 576 5.55 27.90 11.61
N GLU A 577 6.27 28.88 11.08
CA GLU A 577 6.96 29.92 11.86
C GLU A 577 6.02 30.74 12.76
N SER A 578 4.72 30.83 12.44
CA SER A 578 3.72 31.56 13.23
C SER A 578 3.37 30.86 14.55
N CYS A 579 3.78 29.60 14.74
CA CYS A 579 3.38 28.74 15.86
C CYS A 579 1.87 28.50 16.00
N THR A 580 1.06 28.99 15.06
CA THR A 580 -0.40 28.86 15.04
C THR A 580 -0.92 28.18 13.76
N GLY A 581 -0.01 27.89 12.81
CA GLY A 581 -0.28 27.15 11.60
C GLY A 581 0.35 25.75 11.61
N ILE A 582 -0.41 24.79 11.08
CA ILE A 582 0.01 23.42 10.85
C ILE A 582 -0.36 23.00 9.44
N ASP A 583 0.56 22.29 8.82
CA ASP A 583 0.40 21.62 7.55
C ASP A 583 0.85 20.17 7.69
N CYS A 584 -0.04 19.21 7.48
CA CYS A 584 0.30 17.79 7.58
C CYS A 584 0.21 17.11 6.22
N CYS A 585 0.99 16.06 6.05
CA CYS A 585 0.85 15.10 4.98
C CYS A 585 0.57 13.72 5.57
N ALA A 586 -0.54 13.09 5.15
CA ALA A 586 -0.93 11.76 5.60
C ALA A 586 -1.11 10.82 4.41
N ASN A 587 -0.54 9.63 4.50
CA ASN A 587 -0.72 8.55 3.53
C ASN A 587 -1.95 7.71 3.91
N ILE A 588 -2.75 7.33 2.92
CA ILE A 588 -3.93 6.46 3.04
C ILE A 588 -3.59 5.16 2.29
N PRO A 589 -3.01 4.15 2.98
CA PRO A 589 -2.42 2.99 2.31
C PRO A 589 -3.41 2.23 1.43
N SER A 590 -4.66 2.09 1.87
CA SER A 590 -5.70 1.33 1.18
C SER A 590 -6.07 1.81 -0.22
N PHE A 591 -5.78 3.09 -0.54
CA PHE A 591 -6.13 3.72 -1.81
C PHE A 591 -4.91 4.33 -2.51
N GLY A 592 -3.70 4.22 -1.95
CA GLY A 592 -2.49 4.87 -2.51
C GLY A 592 -2.60 6.39 -2.63
N LEU A 593 -3.45 7.01 -1.80
CA LEU A 593 -3.72 8.45 -1.80
C LEU A 593 -2.98 9.13 -0.67
N THR A 594 -2.62 10.40 -0.89
CA THR A 594 -2.08 11.28 0.14
C THR A 594 -3.04 12.43 0.35
N VAL A 595 -3.30 12.79 1.60
CA VAL A 595 -4.08 13.97 1.96
C VAL A 595 -3.21 14.97 2.70
N ARG A 596 -3.39 16.25 2.37
CA ARG A 596 -2.70 17.36 3.02
C ARG A 596 -3.65 18.19 3.88
N PRO A 597 -4.03 17.75 5.10
CA PRO A 597 -4.84 18.59 5.98
C PRO A 597 -3.99 19.74 6.53
N PHE A 598 -4.56 20.93 6.57
CA PHE A 598 -3.94 22.10 7.17
C PHE A 598 -4.92 22.82 8.10
N PHE A 599 -4.36 23.48 9.10
CA PHE A 599 -5.09 24.29 10.07
C PHE A 599 -4.23 25.47 10.45
N GLU A 600 -4.78 26.67 10.35
CA GLU A 600 -4.13 27.91 10.70
C GLU A 600 -5.09 28.77 11.51
N LEU A 601 -4.68 29.05 12.75
CA LEU A 601 -5.32 30.03 13.59
C LEU A 601 -4.65 31.38 13.35
N ASP A 602 -5.40 32.33 12.82
CA ASP A 602 -4.97 33.73 12.73
C ASP A 602 -5.60 34.51 13.91
N PRO A 603 -4.84 34.73 15.00
CA PRO A 603 -5.33 35.49 16.15
C PRO A 603 -5.53 36.99 15.85
N CYS A 604 -4.98 37.51 14.75
CA CYS A 604 -5.06 38.93 14.38
C CYS A 604 -6.34 39.24 13.63
N ASP A 605 -6.67 38.38 12.67
CA ASP A 605 -7.91 38.49 11.91
C ASP A 605 -9.11 37.85 12.60
N TYR A 606 -8.91 37.19 13.75
CA TYR A 606 -9.92 36.37 14.43
C TYR A 606 -10.58 35.38 13.46
N LYS A 607 -9.76 34.71 12.67
CA LYS A 607 -10.19 33.70 11.70
C LYS A 607 -9.42 32.42 11.93
N ILE A 608 -10.11 31.31 11.70
CA ILE A 608 -9.46 30.02 11.48
C ILE A 608 -9.57 29.68 10.01
N SER A 609 -8.46 29.31 9.42
CA SER A 609 -8.35 28.76 8.08
C SER A 609 -8.01 27.28 8.22
N TYR A 610 -8.84 26.41 7.67
CA TYR A 610 -8.59 24.97 7.72
C TYR A 610 -9.05 24.35 6.43
N GLY A 611 -8.53 23.17 6.13
CA GLY A 611 -8.86 22.51 4.89
C GLY A 611 -7.96 21.35 4.61
N ILE A 612 -7.99 20.93 3.37
CA ILE A 612 -7.33 19.73 2.90
C ILE A 612 -7.02 19.89 1.42
N ASN A 613 -5.78 19.55 1.04
CA ASN A 613 -5.28 19.74 -0.31
C ASN A 613 -5.44 21.20 -0.79
N THR A 614 -6.38 21.45 -1.71
CA THR A 614 -6.67 22.77 -2.28
C THR A 614 -7.97 23.39 -1.77
N GLU A 615 -8.81 22.61 -1.07
CA GLU A 615 -10.06 23.09 -0.49
C GLU A 615 -9.77 23.83 0.82
N ASN A 616 -10.21 25.09 0.89
CA ASN A 616 -10.01 25.94 2.05
C ASN A 616 -11.35 26.42 2.63
N PHE A 617 -11.40 26.46 3.95
CA PHE A 617 -12.53 26.98 4.70
C PHE A 617 -12.02 28.02 5.66
N THR A 618 -12.80 29.10 5.79
CA THR A 618 -12.50 30.15 6.76
C THR A 618 -13.70 30.34 7.66
N LYS A 619 -13.48 30.29 8.98
CA LYS A 619 -14.53 30.58 9.96
C LYS A 619 -14.06 31.71 10.87
N SER A 620 -14.94 32.69 11.06
CA SER A 620 -14.68 33.77 12.02
C SER A 620 -14.83 33.27 13.44
N LEU A 621 -13.89 33.64 14.30
CA LEU A 621 -13.90 33.36 15.74
C LEU A 621 -14.78 34.35 16.54
N LEU A 622 -15.32 35.39 15.89
CA LEU A 622 -16.18 36.38 16.54
C LEU A 622 -17.46 35.74 17.12
N ASN A 623 -18.02 34.76 16.41
CA ASN A 623 -19.24 34.03 16.80
C ASN A 623 -18.96 32.59 17.28
N TYR A 624 -17.72 32.28 17.64
CA TYR A 624 -17.32 30.94 18.04
C TYR A 624 -17.62 30.67 19.52
N GLU A 625 -18.33 29.58 19.81
CA GLU A 625 -18.61 29.13 21.18
C GLU A 625 -17.38 28.39 21.75
N TRP A 626 -16.61 29.07 22.59
CA TRP A 626 -15.38 28.51 23.18
C TRP A 626 -15.63 27.18 23.89
N GLY A 627 -14.81 26.18 23.56
CA GLY A 627 -14.87 24.83 24.12
C GLY A 627 -15.90 23.90 23.51
N LYS A 628 -16.70 24.37 22.53
CA LYS A 628 -17.56 23.53 21.73
C LYS A 628 -16.79 22.83 20.62
N THR A 629 -16.95 21.53 20.51
CA THR A 629 -16.44 20.76 19.37
C THR A 629 -17.31 21.04 18.14
N GLU A 630 -16.67 21.51 17.08
CA GLU A 630 -17.26 21.65 15.76
C GLU A 630 -16.95 20.40 14.94
N LYS A 631 -17.94 19.92 14.19
CA LYS A 631 -17.86 18.77 13.29
C LYS A 631 -18.20 19.23 11.88
N ILE A 632 -17.32 18.94 10.93
CA ILE A 632 -17.49 19.34 9.53
C ILE A 632 -17.22 18.14 8.64
N SER A 633 -18.23 17.71 7.90
CA SER A 633 -18.14 16.61 6.94
C SER A 633 -17.93 17.14 5.53
N LEU A 634 -17.04 16.48 4.78
CA LEU A 634 -16.87 16.65 3.33
C LEU A 634 -17.17 15.33 2.63
N GLY A 635 -17.71 15.43 1.40
CA GLY A 635 -17.81 14.28 0.53
C GLY A 635 -18.77 13.20 1.01
N GLN A 636 -19.99 13.56 1.44
CA GLN A 636 -20.98 12.62 2.01
C GLN A 636 -20.48 11.87 3.26
N ASP A 637 -19.84 12.57 4.20
CA ASP A 637 -19.28 12.02 5.46
C ASP A 637 -18.02 11.14 5.31
N VAL A 638 -17.39 11.13 4.13
CA VAL A 638 -16.13 10.38 3.91
C VAL A 638 -14.95 11.00 4.67
N ILE A 639 -14.95 12.33 4.86
CA ILE A 639 -13.91 13.04 5.61
C ILE A 639 -14.58 13.94 6.64
N GLU A 640 -14.23 13.76 7.91
CA GLU A 640 -14.74 14.56 9.02
C GLU A 640 -13.60 15.32 9.70
N PHE A 641 -13.78 16.64 9.87
CA PHE A 641 -12.95 17.47 10.72
C PHE A 641 -13.63 17.66 12.07
N GLU A 642 -12.91 17.41 13.15
CA GLU A 642 -13.33 17.74 14.50
C GLU A 642 -12.35 18.74 15.10
N PHE A 643 -12.81 19.92 15.52
CA PHE A 643 -11.95 20.86 16.24
C PHE A 643 -12.66 21.55 17.40
N SER A 644 -11.89 21.88 18.44
CA SER A 644 -12.37 22.64 19.59
C SER A 644 -11.28 23.61 20.06
N ILE A 645 -11.67 24.86 20.33
CA ILE A 645 -10.75 25.89 20.85
C ILE A 645 -11.27 26.35 22.20
N LYS A 646 -10.46 26.21 23.24
CA LYS A 646 -10.76 26.71 24.59
C LYS A 646 -9.87 27.90 24.90
N LYS A 647 -10.46 28.92 25.53
CA LYS A 647 -9.75 30.08 26.05
C LYS A 647 -9.86 30.10 27.58
N PRO A 648 -8.84 29.63 28.32
CA PRO A 648 -8.86 29.67 29.77
C PRO A 648 -8.83 31.12 30.28
N PRO A 649 -9.66 31.48 31.29
CA PRO A 649 -9.65 32.82 31.88
C PRO A 649 -8.27 33.14 32.48
N ASN A 650 -7.81 34.39 32.30
CA ASN A 650 -6.52 34.90 32.78
C ASN A 650 -5.27 34.19 32.23
N SER A 651 -5.38 33.49 31.09
CA SER A 651 -4.24 32.88 30.41
C SER A 651 -3.98 33.54 29.06
N LYS A 652 -2.71 33.77 28.72
CA LYS A 652 -2.27 34.17 27.37
C LYS A 652 -2.07 32.94 26.47
N LYS A 653 -3.00 31.98 26.51
CA LYS A 653 -2.87 30.71 25.77
C LYS A 653 -4.25 30.25 25.26
N PHE A 654 -4.26 29.56 24.13
CA PHE A 654 -5.38 28.77 23.63
C PHE A 654 -5.10 27.29 23.86
N ILE A 655 -6.14 26.50 24.11
CA ILE A 655 -6.06 25.04 24.11
C ILE A 655 -6.81 24.58 22.87
N LEU A 656 -6.10 23.94 21.95
CA LEU A 656 -6.64 23.47 20.67
C LEU A 656 -6.72 21.94 20.68
N ASP A 657 -7.87 21.44 20.27
CA ASP A 657 -8.11 20.05 19.87
C ASP A 657 -8.41 20.05 18.37
N PHE A 658 -7.73 19.23 17.59
CA PHE A 658 -7.98 19.08 16.15
C PHE A 658 -7.74 17.63 15.72
N ALA A 659 -8.74 17.03 15.11
CA ALA A 659 -8.68 15.71 14.53
C ALA A 659 -9.25 15.70 13.12
N VAL A 660 -8.62 14.89 12.26
CA VAL A 660 -9.09 14.60 10.91
C VAL A 660 -9.38 13.12 10.84
N LYS A 661 -10.61 12.76 10.48
CA LYS A 661 -11.07 11.39 10.34
C LYS A 661 -11.38 11.11 8.89
N VAL A 662 -10.78 10.04 8.36
CA VAL A 662 -11.11 9.54 7.02
C VAL A 662 -11.94 8.27 7.17
N CYS A 663 -13.25 8.39 6.92
CA CYS A 663 -14.26 7.36 7.14
C CYS A 663 -14.67 6.71 5.82
N LEU A 664 -13.70 6.05 5.16
CA LEU A 664 -13.95 5.40 3.87
C LEU A 664 -14.76 4.10 4.05
N TYR A 665 -14.45 3.28 5.05
CA TYR A 665 -15.02 1.93 5.18
C TYR A 665 -16.37 1.87 5.92
N ASP A 666 -16.57 2.71 6.94
CA ASP A 666 -17.77 2.73 7.78
C ASP A 666 -17.79 4.09 8.50
N LYS A 667 -18.98 4.68 8.73
CA LYS A 667 -19.16 5.91 9.52
C LYS A 667 -18.60 5.76 10.94
N ASP A 668 -18.56 4.52 11.46
CA ASP A 668 -18.08 4.24 12.82
C ASP A 668 -16.59 3.80 12.90
N ASN A 669 -15.95 3.45 11.77
CA ASN A 669 -14.56 2.97 11.72
C ASN A 669 -13.72 3.80 10.73
N CYS A 670 -13.36 5.02 11.15
CA CYS A 670 -12.53 5.92 10.36
C CYS A 670 -11.04 5.59 10.52
N VAL A 671 -10.36 5.30 9.41
CA VAL A 671 -8.91 5.02 9.40
C VAL A 671 -8.26 5.78 8.24
N PRO A 672 -7.24 6.62 8.51
CA PRO A 672 -6.72 6.97 9.85
C PRO A 672 -7.62 7.99 10.61
N ASP A 673 -7.74 7.84 11.94
CA ASP A 673 -8.21 8.86 12.89
C ASP A 673 -6.99 9.66 13.37
N ILE A 674 -6.73 10.79 12.72
CA ILE A 674 -5.53 11.59 12.92
C ILE A 674 -5.82 12.65 13.98
N LYS A 675 -5.35 12.42 15.21
CA LYS A 675 -5.38 13.44 16.27
C LYS A 675 -4.16 14.34 16.15
N VAL A 676 -4.31 15.40 15.35
CA VAL A 676 -3.25 16.37 15.08
C VAL A 676 -2.94 17.21 16.33
N PHE A 677 -3.97 17.62 17.07
CA PHE A 677 -3.84 18.29 18.36
C PHE A 677 -4.75 17.65 19.41
N ASP A 678 -4.19 17.36 20.60
CA ASP A 678 -4.92 16.89 21.78
C ASP A 678 -4.49 17.72 22.98
N LYS A 679 -5.36 18.66 23.38
CA LYS A 679 -5.13 19.62 24.47
C LYS A 679 -3.82 20.39 24.31
N THR A 680 -3.47 20.72 23.07
CA THR A 680 -2.21 21.41 22.78
C THR A 680 -2.33 22.87 23.17
N GLU A 681 -1.38 23.34 23.99
CA GLU A 681 -1.33 24.72 24.43
C GLU A 681 -0.60 25.58 23.39
N ILE A 682 -1.33 26.51 22.79
CA ILE A 682 -0.78 27.49 21.85
C ILE A 682 -0.68 28.83 22.57
N PRO A 683 0.50 29.46 22.66
CA PRO A 683 0.61 30.80 23.23
C PRO A 683 -0.21 31.79 22.40
N GLN A 684 -0.96 32.66 23.08
CA GLN A 684 -1.62 33.79 22.46
C GLN A 684 -0.54 34.75 21.99
N VAL A 685 -0.12 34.61 20.74
CA VAL A 685 0.73 35.58 20.07
C VAL A 685 -0.10 36.86 19.98
N ILE A 686 0.29 37.85 20.78
CA ILE A 686 -0.21 39.21 20.63
C ILE A 686 0.28 39.62 19.24
N CYS A 687 -0.64 39.94 18.34
CA CYS A 687 -0.30 40.59 17.07
C CYS A 687 0.62 41.73 17.42
N ASP A 688 1.83 41.70 16.87
CA ASP A 688 2.88 42.62 17.21
C ASP A 688 2.32 44.05 17.21
N ILE A 689 2.08 44.60 18.41
CA ILE A 689 1.55 45.96 18.60
C ILE A 689 2.55 46.97 18.01
N ASP A 690 3.79 46.54 17.75
CA ASP A 690 4.79 47.28 17.02
C ASP A 690 4.48 47.43 15.52
N THR A 691 3.45 46.77 14.96
CA THR A 691 2.95 47.08 13.60
C THR A 691 1.89 48.19 13.57
N VAL A 692 1.35 48.56 14.74
CA VAL A 692 0.65 49.84 14.93
C VAL A 692 1.69 50.85 15.45
N THR A 693 2.76 51.06 14.68
CA THR A 693 3.83 52.04 14.97
C THR A 693 3.36 53.50 15.08
N ASP A 694 2.06 53.79 15.01
CA ASP A 694 1.50 55.09 15.37
C ASP A 694 -0.01 54.94 15.67
N LEU A 695 -0.40 54.71 16.93
CA LEU A 695 -1.78 54.95 17.40
C LEU A 695 -2.26 56.38 17.08
N LYS A 696 -1.31 57.27 16.81
CA LYS A 696 -1.48 58.61 16.27
C LYS A 696 -2.35 58.67 14.99
N ASP A 697 -2.42 57.56 14.23
CA ASP A 697 -3.19 57.42 13.00
C ASP A 697 -4.39 56.46 13.11
N PHE A 698 -4.78 56.04 14.33
CA PHE A 698 -5.95 55.21 14.53
C PHE A 698 -7.24 55.89 14.01
N SER A 699 -8.08 55.10 13.34
CA SER A 699 -9.40 55.51 12.85
C SER A 699 -10.38 54.38 13.10
N LEU A 700 -11.37 54.63 13.96
CA LEU A 700 -12.45 53.70 14.25
C LEU A 700 -13.22 53.33 12.98
N THR A 701 -13.42 54.29 12.08
CA THR A 701 -14.09 54.08 10.80
C THR A 701 -13.32 53.11 9.90
N ASN A 702 -12.00 53.27 9.76
CA ASN A 702 -11.19 52.34 8.97
C ASN A 702 -11.12 50.96 9.61
N TRP A 703 -10.94 50.91 10.94
CA TRP A 703 -10.92 49.67 11.71
C TRP A 703 -12.23 48.88 11.57
N ALA A 704 -13.38 49.56 11.73
CA ALA A 704 -14.70 48.96 11.58
C ALA A 704 -14.97 48.52 10.13
N GLY A 705 -14.53 49.30 9.14
CA GLY A 705 -14.63 48.97 7.72
C GLY A 705 -13.89 47.69 7.34
N ASN A 706 -12.68 47.49 7.89
CA ASN A 706 -11.89 46.27 7.67
C ASN A 706 -12.55 45.01 8.27
N LEU A 707 -13.29 45.16 9.37
CA LEU A 707 -13.95 44.06 10.07
C LEU A 707 -15.43 43.89 9.67
N GLY A 708 -15.96 44.71 8.75
CA GLY A 708 -17.36 44.66 8.33
C GLY A 708 -18.35 45.08 9.43
N VAL A 709 -17.90 45.86 10.42
CA VAL A 709 -18.69 46.29 11.58
C VAL A 709 -19.45 47.58 11.26
N ASN A 710 -20.73 47.64 11.66
CA ASN A 710 -21.55 48.85 11.52
C ASN A 710 -21.43 49.74 12.77
N ILE A 711 -20.91 50.97 12.59
CA ILE A 711 -20.68 51.96 13.65
C ILE A 711 -21.76 53.06 13.71
N ASN A 712 -22.83 52.98 12.91
CA ASN A 712 -23.92 53.97 12.91
C ASN A 712 -24.93 53.76 14.06
N GLY A 713 -24.59 52.94 15.06
CA GLY A 713 -25.37 52.63 16.26
C GLY A 713 -24.47 52.11 17.39
N GLN A 714 -25.06 51.67 18.52
CA GLN A 714 -24.31 51.07 19.62
C GLN A 714 -23.63 49.77 19.15
N MET A 715 -22.31 49.68 19.33
CA MET A 715 -21.56 48.47 18.97
C MET A 715 -21.89 47.31 19.91
N GLU A 716 -21.78 46.08 19.41
CA GLU A 716 -22.00 44.89 20.23
C GLU A 716 -20.90 44.78 21.33
N PRO A 717 -21.23 44.39 22.58
CA PRO A 717 -20.26 44.27 23.66
C PRO A 717 -19.04 43.39 23.36
N SER A 718 -19.21 42.36 22.52
CA SER A 718 -18.14 41.48 22.05
C SER A 718 -17.12 42.22 21.18
N ILE A 719 -17.58 43.09 20.29
CA ILE A 719 -16.77 43.94 19.40
C ILE A 719 -16.08 45.05 20.19
N ILE A 720 -16.78 45.66 21.15
CA ILE A 720 -16.19 46.67 22.06
C ILE A 720 -15.00 46.07 22.81
N ARG A 721 -15.14 44.85 23.35
CA ARG A 721 -14.05 44.18 24.07
C ARG A 721 -12.82 43.92 23.18
N ILE A 722 -13.03 43.56 21.92
CA ILE A 722 -11.93 43.34 20.95
C ILE A 722 -11.23 44.66 20.65
N LEU A 723 -12.00 45.73 20.42
CA LEU A 723 -11.47 47.07 20.21
C LEU A 723 -10.63 47.54 21.40
N LEU A 724 -11.14 47.41 22.63
CA LEU A 724 -10.41 47.79 23.84
C LEU A 724 -9.12 46.99 24.02
N GLN A 725 -9.15 45.69 23.71
CA GLN A 725 -7.99 44.82 23.79
C GLN A 725 -6.94 45.16 22.72
N GLN A 726 -7.34 45.48 21.49
CA GLN A 726 -6.44 45.87 20.40
C GLN A 726 -5.82 47.25 20.62
N LEU A 727 -6.55 48.17 21.27
CA LEU A 727 -6.06 49.49 21.64
C LEU A 727 -5.27 49.49 22.97
N GLY A 728 -5.14 48.32 23.62
CA GLY A 728 -4.48 48.18 24.93
C GLY A 728 -5.18 48.93 26.08
N LEU A 729 -6.45 49.32 25.91
CA LEU A 729 -7.22 50.09 26.88
C LEU A 729 -7.83 49.20 27.98
N ASP A 730 -8.08 47.92 27.70
CA ASP A 730 -8.72 46.98 28.62
C ASP A 730 -7.99 46.82 29.96
N THR A 731 -6.66 46.85 29.94
CA THR A 731 -5.82 46.82 31.16
C THR A 731 -5.77 48.13 31.92
N LEU A 732 -6.23 49.22 31.32
CA LEU A 732 -6.11 50.58 31.85
C LEU A 732 -7.43 51.07 32.48
N LEU A 733 -8.54 50.38 32.20
CA LEU A 733 -9.83 50.63 32.83
C LEU A 733 -9.86 50.15 34.29
N MET A 734 -10.57 50.87 35.15
CA MET A 734 -10.81 50.48 36.54
C MET A 734 -11.59 49.16 36.59
N SER A 735 -11.22 48.27 37.52
CA SER A 735 -11.92 47.00 37.73
C SER A 735 -13.40 47.18 38.09
N GLN A 736 -13.74 48.32 38.70
CA GLN A 736 -15.10 48.76 38.94
C GLN A 736 -15.25 50.14 38.29
N PRO A 737 -15.99 50.25 37.17
CA PRO A 737 -16.25 51.54 36.53
C PRO A 737 -16.97 52.48 37.50
N CYS A 738 -16.69 53.77 37.40
CA CYS A 738 -17.45 54.77 38.15
C CYS A 738 -18.92 54.77 37.70
N SER A 739 -19.84 55.21 38.54
CA SER A 739 -21.25 55.33 38.19
C SER A 739 -21.81 56.65 38.66
N HIS A 740 -22.69 57.26 37.85
CA HIS A 740 -23.42 58.47 38.24
C HIS A 740 -24.28 58.27 39.51
N GLY A 741 -24.61 57.01 39.83
CA GLY A 741 -25.35 56.65 41.03
C GLY A 741 -24.48 56.47 42.28
N ASP A 742 -23.14 56.48 42.16
CA ASP A 742 -22.26 56.30 43.31
C ASP A 742 -22.45 57.43 44.32
N ASP A 743 -22.31 57.10 45.61
CA ASP A 743 -22.46 58.08 46.71
C ASP A 743 -21.56 59.30 46.53
N LEU A 744 -20.43 59.16 45.83
CA LEU A 744 -19.50 60.24 45.52
C LEU A 744 -20.09 61.30 44.58
N TYR A 745 -20.99 60.91 43.66
CA TYR A 745 -21.61 61.81 42.68
C TYR A 745 -23.12 62.01 42.90
N SER A 746 -23.73 61.17 43.73
CA SER A 746 -25.16 61.24 44.06
C SER A 746 -25.49 62.56 44.75
N SER A 747 -26.75 63.01 44.60
CA SER A 747 -27.23 64.34 45.05
C SER A 747 -26.60 65.56 44.36
N SER A 748 -26.02 65.37 43.17
CA SER A 748 -25.50 66.47 42.35
C SER A 748 -26.60 67.42 41.83
N SER A 749 -26.29 68.70 41.75
CA SER A 749 -27.12 69.73 41.12
C SER A 749 -26.42 70.26 39.87
N ALA A 750 -27.10 70.24 38.73
CA ALA A 750 -26.53 70.61 37.43
C ALA A 750 -25.23 69.87 37.06
N GLY A 751 -25.09 68.62 37.53
CA GLY A 751 -23.92 67.74 37.32
C GLY A 751 -22.85 67.84 38.42
N TRP A 752 -22.98 68.75 39.38
CA TRP A 752 -21.98 68.98 40.43
C TRP A 752 -22.45 68.51 41.80
N LYS A 753 -21.64 67.69 42.47
CA LYS A 753 -21.67 67.53 43.93
C LYS A 753 -20.45 68.27 44.50
N ASN A 754 -20.68 69.33 45.25
CA ASN A 754 -19.60 70.21 45.72
C ASN A 754 -19.62 70.32 47.24
N ASP A 755 -18.66 69.65 47.89
CA ASP A 755 -18.46 69.71 49.34
C ASP A 755 -17.51 70.85 49.74
N CYS A 756 -16.98 71.60 48.77
CA CYS A 756 -16.13 72.77 48.97
C CYS A 756 -16.91 74.09 48.80
N PRO A 757 -17.15 74.85 49.88
CA PRO A 757 -17.82 76.16 49.79
C PRO A 757 -17.01 77.23 49.05
N ALA A 758 -15.69 77.06 48.92
CA ALA A 758 -14.80 78.04 48.29
C ALA A 758 -14.86 78.04 46.75
N ILE A 759 -15.33 76.94 46.16
CA ILE A 759 -15.52 76.79 44.71
C ILE A 759 -16.98 77.16 44.42
N THR A 760 -17.20 78.27 43.70
CA THR A 760 -18.54 78.78 43.35
C THR A 760 -18.59 79.14 41.88
N GLY A 761 -19.77 78.98 41.25
CA GLY A 761 -20.03 79.49 39.89
C GLY A 761 -19.79 78.55 38.71
N SER A 762 -19.73 77.22 38.92
CA SER A 762 -19.52 76.26 37.82
C SER A 762 -20.68 76.24 36.81
N SER A 763 -20.36 76.13 35.53
CA SER A 763 -21.37 75.95 34.46
C SER A 763 -22.08 74.59 34.59
N LYS A 764 -23.33 74.51 34.10
CA LYS A 764 -24.04 73.24 33.99
C LYS A 764 -23.23 72.26 33.13
N LEU A 765 -22.95 71.08 33.66
CA LEU A 765 -22.24 70.03 32.93
C LEU A 765 -23.17 69.31 31.92
N PRO A 766 -22.61 68.67 30.87
CA PRO A 766 -23.35 67.75 30.01
C PRO A 766 -24.00 66.61 30.82
N GLU A 767 -25.11 66.04 30.33
CA GLU A 767 -25.82 64.96 31.04
C GLU A 767 -24.99 63.68 31.18
N SER A 768 -24.02 63.47 30.28
CA SER A 768 -23.07 62.37 30.30
C SER A 768 -21.94 62.54 31.32
N LEU A 769 -21.88 63.65 32.06
CA LEU A 769 -20.78 63.97 32.98
C LEU A 769 -21.31 64.41 34.36
N VAL A 770 -20.82 63.76 35.42
CA VAL A 770 -21.02 64.21 36.81
C VAL A 770 -19.68 64.39 37.50
N CYS A 771 -19.54 65.46 38.28
CA CYS A 771 -18.29 65.79 38.96
C CYS A 771 -18.50 66.03 40.46
N TYR A 772 -17.55 65.56 41.24
CA TYR A 772 -17.40 65.75 42.65
C TYR A 772 -16.23 66.70 42.93
N VAL A 773 -16.49 67.70 43.77
CA VAL A 773 -15.45 68.58 44.32
C VAL A 773 -15.35 68.32 45.82
N PRO A 774 -14.22 67.79 46.30
CA PRO A 774 -14.00 67.44 47.70
C PRO A 774 -13.82 68.68 48.59
N ASP A 775 -14.03 68.50 49.89
CA ASP A 775 -14.03 69.54 50.93
C ASP A 775 -12.69 70.29 51.07
N TYR A 776 -11.56 69.66 50.74
CA TYR A 776 -10.24 70.27 50.72
C TYR A 776 -10.01 71.25 49.55
N CYS A 777 -11.00 71.39 48.66
CA CYS A 777 -11.07 72.47 47.67
C CYS A 777 -9.94 72.54 46.63
N THR A 778 -9.07 71.54 46.50
CA THR A 778 -7.96 71.54 45.54
C THR A 778 -8.00 70.38 44.55
N GLY A 779 -9.11 69.64 44.50
CA GLY A 779 -9.29 68.53 43.58
C GLY A 779 -10.64 68.57 42.86
N ILE A 780 -10.75 67.73 41.85
CA ILE A 780 -11.98 67.40 41.14
C ILE A 780 -11.92 65.94 40.72
N ASP A 781 -13.03 65.23 40.88
CA ASP A 781 -13.20 63.85 40.47
C ASP A 781 -14.48 63.73 39.65
N CYS A 782 -14.41 63.23 38.42
CA CYS A 782 -15.54 63.20 37.49
C CYS A 782 -15.76 61.78 36.96
N CYS A 783 -17.03 61.46 36.72
CA CYS A 783 -17.46 60.25 36.04
C CYS A 783 -18.16 60.61 34.73
N TYR A 784 -17.67 60.03 33.63
CA TYR A 784 -18.13 60.31 32.27
C TYR A 784 -18.66 59.04 31.59
N ASN A 785 -19.94 59.03 31.24
CA ASN A 785 -20.56 57.98 30.44
C ASN A 785 -20.31 58.22 28.95
N PHE A 786 -19.59 57.29 28.32
CA PHE A 786 -19.25 57.34 26.91
C PHE A 786 -20.05 56.30 26.10
N ASP A 787 -21.19 56.74 25.57
CA ASP A 787 -22.20 55.89 24.93
C ASP A 787 -21.69 55.03 23.75
N LEU A 788 -20.74 55.51 22.95
CA LEU A 788 -20.28 54.81 21.74
C LEU A 788 -19.56 53.49 22.06
N LEU A 789 -18.83 53.44 23.18
CA LEU A 789 -18.13 52.26 23.66
C LEU A 789 -18.76 51.64 24.92
N ASP A 790 -19.91 52.16 25.35
CA ASP A 790 -20.58 51.75 26.60
C ASP A 790 -19.62 51.74 27.81
N LEU A 791 -18.75 52.77 27.89
CA LEU A 791 -17.76 52.92 28.95
C LEU A 791 -18.20 53.97 29.96
N SER A 792 -17.77 53.80 31.21
CA SER A 792 -17.86 54.83 32.24
C SER A 792 -16.46 55.15 32.74
N LEU A 793 -16.01 56.38 32.48
CA LEU A 793 -14.63 56.82 32.68
C LEU A 793 -14.49 57.74 33.90
N ASN A 794 -13.59 57.41 34.82
CA ASN A 794 -13.15 58.22 35.95
C ASN A 794 -12.01 59.15 35.53
N ILE A 795 -12.20 60.46 35.72
CA ILE A 795 -11.20 61.49 35.47
C ILE A 795 -11.00 62.29 36.75
N ASN A 796 -9.77 62.37 37.24
CA ASN A 796 -9.42 63.11 38.45
C ASN A 796 -8.29 64.11 38.16
N LEU A 797 -8.36 65.28 38.78
CA LEU A 797 -7.24 66.21 38.90
C LEU A 797 -7.17 66.76 40.32
N TYR A 798 -6.00 66.67 40.94
CA TYR A 798 -5.72 67.09 42.30
C TYR A 798 -4.45 67.94 42.36
N ILE A 799 -4.57 69.14 42.93
CA ILE A 799 -3.46 70.06 43.16
C ILE A 799 -3.02 69.87 44.61
N ASP A 800 -1.95 69.11 44.82
CA ASP A 800 -1.34 68.87 46.12
C ASP A 800 -0.32 69.97 46.43
N THR A 801 -0.80 71.05 47.05
CA THR A 801 0.06 72.17 47.41
C THR A 801 1.06 71.85 48.52
N CYS A 802 0.87 70.75 49.27
CA CYS A 802 1.72 70.40 50.40
C CYS A 802 2.89 69.51 49.99
N ASN A 803 2.66 68.63 49.02
CA ASN A 803 3.71 67.83 48.39
C ASN A 803 4.28 68.48 47.12
N TYR A 804 3.82 69.68 46.75
CA TYR A 804 4.26 70.43 45.57
C TYR A 804 4.08 69.65 44.27
N GLN A 805 2.91 69.02 44.10
CA GLN A 805 2.63 68.12 42.99
C GLN A 805 1.21 68.34 42.44
N ILE A 806 1.06 68.21 41.13
CA ILE A 806 -0.22 68.09 40.43
C ILE A 806 -0.37 66.60 40.13
N ARG A 807 -1.39 65.97 40.68
CA ARG A 807 -1.73 64.58 40.36
C ARG A 807 -2.98 64.58 39.51
N GLY A 808 -3.00 63.77 38.47
CA GLY A 808 -4.24 63.50 37.76
C GLY A 808 -4.34 62.04 37.43
N ARG A 809 -5.56 61.59 37.16
CA ARG A 809 -5.85 60.20 36.86
C ARG A 809 -6.91 60.11 35.77
N ILE A 810 -6.71 59.17 34.85
CA ILE A 810 -7.74 58.68 33.95
C ILE A 810 -7.80 57.18 34.19
N GLU A 811 -8.94 56.68 34.69
CA GLU A 811 -9.10 55.28 35.06
C GLU A 811 -7.99 54.79 36.02
N THR A 812 -7.19 53.79 35.66
CA THR A 812 -6.07 53.29 36.50
C THR A 812 -4.77 54.05 36.30
N LEU A 813 -4.70 54.95 35.31
CA LEU A 813 -3.46 55.65 34.97
C LEU A 813 -3.36 56.99 35.66
N GLU A 814 -2.29 57.12 36.44
CA GLU A 814 -1.97 58.31 37.20
C GLU A 814 -0.77 59.01 36.58
N PHE A 815 -0.84 60.33 36.52
CA PHE A 815 0.29 61.19 36.21
C PHE A 815 0.55 62.12 37.39
N GLU A 816 1.83 62.41 37.61
CA GLU A 816 2.28 63.29 38.68
C GLU A 816 3.28 64.30 38.10
N ILE A 817 2.98 65.58 38.24
CA ILE A 817 3.82 66.68 37.77
C ILE A 817 4.24 67.50 38.98
N SER A 818 5.56 67.64 39.19
CA SER A 818 6.05 68.52 40.25
C SER A 818 5.74 69.99 39.94
N PHE A 819 5.41 70.78 40.95
CA PHE A 819 5.30 72.24 40.83
C PHE A 819 6.62 72.88 40.38
N PHE A 820 7.75 72.21 40.61
CA PHE A 820 9.07 72.69 40.16
C PHE A 820 9.29 72.52 38.66
N ASP A 821 8.62 71.53 38.06
CA ASP A 821 8.72 71.22 36.63
C ASP A 821 7.56 71.82 35.82
N TYR A 822 6.55 72.37 36.50
CA TYR A 822 5.37 72.99 35.89
C TYR A 822 5.50 74.51 35.73
N THR A 823 5.38 75.00 34.50
CA THR A 823 5.33 76.45 34.23
C THR A 823 3.93 77.01 34.46
N TRP A 824 3.75 77.87 35.46
CA TRP A 824 2.44 78.46 35.77
C TRP A 824 1.83 79.21 34.58
N GLY A 825 0.61 78.83 34.20
CA GLY A 825 -0.12 79.38 33.05
C GLY A 825 0.15 78.64 31.73
N GLU A 826 1.03 77.64 31.71
CA GLU A 826 1.20 76.72 30.58
C GLU A 826 0.02 75.76 30.47
N VAL A 827 -0.26 75.34 29.25
CA VAL A 827 -1.31 74.35 28.95
C VAL A 827 -0.63 73.01 28.82
N ILE A 828 -0.98 72.07 29.69
CA ILE A 828 -0.51 70.68 29.63
C ILE A 828 -1.60 69.83 28.99
N GLU A 829 -1.18 68.91 28.12
CA GLU A 829 -2.03 67.93 27.45
C GLU A 829 -1.41 66.55 27.66
N GLU A 830 -2.06 65.73 28.50
CA GLU A 830 -1.68 64.33 28.70
C GLU A 830 -2.58 63.44 27.85
N ARG A 831 -1.97 62.43 27.22
CA ARG A 831 -2.65 61.53 26.28
C ARG A 831 -2.52 60.09 26.73
N LEU A 832 -3.65 59.39 26.69
CA LEU A 832 -3.75 57.96 26.96
C LEU A 832 -3.98 57.19 25.66
N GLN A 833 -2.98 56.43 25.23
CA GLN A 833 -2.97 55.64 23.98
C GLN A 833 -3.40 56.48 22.76
N GLU A 834 -3.11 57.79 22.75
CA GLU A 834 -3.59 58.81 21.79
C GLU A 834 -5.13 58.99 21.69
N ILE A 835 -5.90 58.21 22.46
CA ILE A 835 -7.37 58.15 22.43
C ILE A 835 -8.01 59.08 23.46
N PHE A 836 -7.62 58.99 24.73
CA PHE A 836 -8.15 59.90 25.76
C PHE A 836 -7.19 61.05 25.98
N ARG A 837 -7.71 62.28 26.05
CA ARG A 837 -6.89 63.48 26.23
C ARG A 837 -7.44 64.30 27.38
N ILE A 838 -6.61 64.51 28.40
CA ILE A 838 -6.87 65.46 29.47
C ILE A 838 -6.00 66.68 29.24
N LYS A 839 -6.62 67.85 29.27
CA LYS A 839 -5.95 69.12 29.02
C LYS A 839 -6.25 70.07 30.15
N PHE A 840 -5.21 70.61 30.77
CA PHE A 840 -5.38 71.52 31.88
C PHE A 840 -4.39 72.67 31.84
N LYS A 841 -4.80 73.78 32.44
CA LYS A 841 -3.97 74.96 32.64
C LYS A 841 -4.23 75.49 34.03
N ILE A 842 -3.16 75.56 34.82
CA ILE A 842 -3.16 76.09 36.17
C ILE A 842 -2.30 77.35 36.19
N GLN A 843 -2.91 78.48 36.54
CA GLN A 843 -2.23 79.76 36.74
C GLN A 843 -2.24 80.15 38.22
N LYS A 844 -1.09 80.54 38.76
CA LYS A 844 -0.95 80.94 40.17
C LYS A 844 -1.16 82.43 40.36
N LEU A 845 -2.08 82.79 41.25
CA LEU A 845 -2.32 84.16 41.73
C LEU A 845 -1.68 84.33 43.12
N SER A 846 -0.37 84.55 43.14
CA SER A 846 0.43 84.59 44.38
C SER A 846 -0.08 85.58 45.43
N ASP A 847 -0.57 86.76 45.00
CA ASP A 847 -1.08 87.80 45.91
C ASP A 847 -2.44 87.45 46.53
N GLN A 848 -3.21 86.57 45.89
CA GLN A 848 -4.56 86.19 46.30
C GLN A 848 -4.63 84.79 46.92
N LYS A 849 -3.52 84.05 46.96
CA LYS A 849 -3.43 82.65 47.40
C LYS A 849 -4.49 81.77 46.72
N LYS A 850 -4.59 81.88 45.40
CA LYS A 850 -5.54 81.13 44.57
C LYS A 850 -4.87 80.65 43.28
N PHE A 851 -5.43 79.60 42.69
CA PHE A 851 -5.19 79.16 41.33
C PHE A 851 -6.37 79.49 40.44
N ILE A 852 -6.09 79.78 39.17
CA ILE A 852 -7.08 79.73 38.08
C ILE A 852 -6.85 78.41 37.35
N VAL A 853 -7.87 77.58 37.24
CA VAL A 853 -7.77 76.24 36.63
C VAL A 853 -8.75 76.13 35.46
N ASP A 854 -8.20 75.79 34.29
CA ASP A 854 -8.93 75.25 33.16
C ASP A 854 -8.70 73.74 33.12
N LEU A 855 -9.76 72.96 32.91
CA LEU A 855 -9.70 71.50 32.80
C LEU A 855 -10.72 71.01 31.78
N ASP A 856 -10.21 70.33 30.76
CA ASP A 856 -10.94 69.78 29.64
C ASP A 856 -10.60 68.28 29.45
N PHE A 857 -11.57 67.50 28.99
CA PHE A 857 -11.37 66.10 28.57
C PHE A 857 -11.98 65.84 27.20
N SER A 858 -11.35 64.98 26.41
CA SER A 858 -11.87 64.57 25.10
C SER A 858 -11.48 63.14 24.74
N VAL A 859 -12.33 62.49 23.96
CA VAL A 859 -12.11 61.14 23.42
C VAL A 859 -11.93 61.25 21.91
N CYS A 860 -10.82 60.75 21.38
CA CYS A 860 -10.40 60.89 19.99
C CYS A 860 -10.29 59.49 19.37
N LEU A 861 -11.32 59.10 18.62
CA LEU A 861 -11.37 57.80 17.91
C LEU A 861 -11.14 57.95 16.40
N GLU A 862 -10.79 59.15 15.97
CA GLU A 862 -10.50 59.49 14.58
C GLU A 862 -9.32 60.45 14.51
N LYS A 863 -8.57 60.39 13.40
CA LYS A 863 -7.40 61.23 13.19
C LYS A 863 -7.74 62.72 13.30
N ASN A 864 -7.27 63.36 14.37
CA ASN A 864 -7.50 64.77 14.71
C ASN A 864 -8.98 65.18 14.88
N VAL A 865 -9.89 64.22 15.05
CA VAL A 865 -11.30 64.48 15.34
C VAL A 865 -11.63 63.82 16.67
N CYS A 866 -11.93 64.66 17.65
CA CYS A 866 -12.33 64.22 18.97
C CYS A 866 -13.82 64.49 19.15
N ASN A 867 -14.49 63.60 19.88
CA ASN A 867 -15.83 63.85 20.40
C ASN A 867 -15.83 65.16 21.21
N PRO A 868 -16.96 65.89 21.29
CA PRO A 868 -16.98 67.25 21.78
C PRO A 868 -16.28 67.37 23.14
N THR A 869 -15.34 68.31 23.23
CA THR A 869 -14.53 68.56 24.43
C THR A 869 -15.44 68.83 25.64
N LEU A 870 -15.31 68.00 26.66
CA LEU A 870 -15.98 68.16 27.94
C LEU A 870 -15.22 69.19 28.77
N ILE A 871 -15.83 70.35 28.99
CA ILE A 871 -15.24 71.42 29.80
C ILE A 871 -15.69 71.22 31.24
N MET A 872 -14.77 70.76 32.10
CA MET A 872 -15.02 70.56 33.53
C MET A 872 -14.80 71.86 34.29
N PHE A 873 -13.65 72.51 34.10
CA PHE A 873 -13.37 73.83 34.66
C PHE A 873 -12.97 74.81 33.56
N LYS A 874 -13.44 76.04 33.71
CA LYS A 874 -13.06 77.17 32.87
C LYS A 874 -12.89 78.41 33.75
N ASP A 875 -11.68 78.94 33.78
CA ASP A 875 -11.26 80.04 34.64
C ASP A 875 -11.64 79.80 36.13
N GLN A 876 -11.64 78.54 36.59
CA GLN A 876 -12.14 78.20 37.92
C GLN A 876 -11.16 78.67 39.00
N LEU A 877 -11.66 79.44 39.97
CA LEU A 877 -10.87 79.87 41.12
C LEU A 877 -10.82 78.78 42.18
N ILE A 878 -9.61 78.30 42.49
CA ILE A 878 -9.31 77.26 43.48
C ILE A 878 -8.41 77.87 44.57
N PRO A 879 -8.68 77.72 45.88
CA PRO A 879 -7.81 78.22 46.93
C PRO A 879 -6.45 77.51 46.97
N GLN A 880 -5.39 78.24 47.33
CA GLN A 880 -4.07 77.66 47.64
C GLN A 880 -3.93 77.56 49.17
N PRO A 881 -4.11 76.37 49.78
CA PRO A 881 -3.97 76.22 51.22
C PRO A 881 -2.51 76.44 51.67
N LEU A 882 -2.35 76.93 52.90
CA LEU A 882 -1.04 77.05 53.56
C LEU A 882 -0.73 75.71 54.21
N CYS A 883 0.35 75.07 53.77
CA CYS A 883 0.81 73.82 54.36
C CYS A 883 1.68 74.14 55.58
N ASP A 884 1.42 73.44 56.68
CA ASP A 884 2.22 73.55 57.90
C ASP A 884 3.59 72.90 57.64
N LEU A 885 4.67 73.68 57.69
CA LEU A 885 6.03 73.25 57.32
C LEU A 885 6.75 72.53 58.48
N ASP A 886 6.07 72.29 59.61
CA ASP A 886 6.61 71.57 60.78
C ASP A 886 6.65 70.04 60.59
N MET A 887 6.55 69.52 59.36
CA MET A 887 6.76 68.10 59.08
C MET A 887 8.25 67.81 58.87
N GLY A 888 8.92 67.28 59.89
CA GLY A 888 10.27 66.74 59.78
C GLY A 888 10.36 65.58 58.79
N PHE A 889 11.58 65.16 58.44
CA PHE A 889 11.83 63.96 57.64
C PHE A 889 10.94 62.76 58.03
N LYS A 890 10.59 61.91 57.05
CA LYS A 890 9.72 60.71 57.19
C LYS A 890 10.06 59.78 58.37
N SER A 891 11.26 59.91 58.96
CA SER A 891 11.67 59.26 60.21
C SER A 891 12.59 60.17 61.04
N GLU A 892 12.09 60.78 62.11
CA GLU A 892 12.83 61.74 62.95
C GLU A 892 14.00 61.15 63.77
N ASN A 893 14.29 59.83 63.67
CA ASN A 893 15.30 59.15 64.51
C ASN A 893 16.17 58.12 63.75
N MET A 894 16.37 58.26 62.44
CA MET A 894 17.04 57.23 61.65
C MET A 894 18.56 57.39 61.55
N SER A 895 19.28 56.28 61.74
CA SER A 895 20.72 56.19 61.50
C SER A 895 21.01 55.54 60.14
N LEU A 896 21.80 56.20 59.28
CA LEU A 896 22.29 55.60 58.01
C LEU A 896 22.94 54.23 58.25
N PHE A 897 23.57 54.05 59.41
CA PHE A 897 24.17 52.79 59.81
C PHE A 897 23.13 51.67 59.98
N GLU A 898 22.03 51.95 60.66
CA GLU A 898 20.96 50.98 60.90
C GLU A 898 20.26 50.59 59.60
N TRP A 899 20.04 51.56 58.70
CA TRP A 899 19.50 51.30 57.36
C TRP A 899 20.44 50.42 56.52
N MET A 900 21.76 50.65 56.58
CA MET A 900 22.74 49.82 55.88
C MET A 900 22.79 48.39 56.44
N GLU A 901 22.67 48.23 57.76
CA GLU A 901 22.64 46.92 58.43
C GLU A 901 21.39 46.12 58.06
N ASP A 902 20.22 46.75 58.01
CA ASP A 902 18.95 46.14 57.58
C ASP A 902 19.02 45.63 56.13
N LYS A 903 19.77 46.34 55.26
CA LYS A 903 20.04 45.93 53.88
C LYS A 903 21.19 44.93 53.73
N GLY A 904 21.76 44.44 54.84
CA GLY A 904 22.85 43.46 54.86
C GLY A 904 24.20 43.99 54.37
N LEU A 905 24.41 45.31 54.38
CA LEU A 905 25.61 45.97 53.84
C LEU A 905 26.70 46.11 54.91
N GLN A 906 27.97 45.89 54.53
CA GLN A 906 29.10 46.03 55.45
C GLN A 906 29.52 47.49 55.65
N ILE A 907 29.78 47.86 56.91
CA ILE A 907 30.17 49.19 57.34
C ILE A 907 31.51 49.57 56.70
N GLY A 908 31.49 50.58 55.82
CA GLY A 908 32.69 51.10 55.14
C GLY A 908 32.69 50.88 53.62
N GLN A 909 31.75 50.11 53.06
CA GLN A 909 31.55 50.03 51.61
C GLN A 909 30.74 51.21 51.08
N SER A 910 31.11 51.72 49.89
CA SER A 910 30.30 52.70 49.17
C SER A 910 29.05 52.03 48.59
N LEU A 911 27.90 52.71 48.69
CA LEU A 911 26.65 52.24 48.08
C LEU A 911 26.77 52.13 46.55
N SER A 912 26.02 51.19 45.96
CA SER A 912 25.79 51.21 44.52
C SER A 912 24.88 52.38 44.14
N THR A 913 24.86 52.75 42.86
CA THR A 913 23.98 53.82 42.38
C THR A 913 22.51 53.54 42.70
N ALA A 914 22.05 52.30 42.46
CA ALA A 914 20.68 51.87 42.77
C ALA A 914 20.35 51.93 44.26
N LEU A 915 21.26 51.46 45.14
CA LEU A 915 21.06 51.56 46.59
C LEU A 915 21.10 53.00 47.09
N SER A 916 21.87 53.87 46.43
CA SER A 916 21.86 55.29 46.74
C SER A 916 20.58 55.97 46.27
N GLU A 917 19.97 55.53 45.17
CA GLU A 917 18.68 56.06 44.71
C GLU A 917 17.55 55.61 45.63
N GLU A 918 17.53 54.33 46.00
CA GLU A 918 16.62 53.79 47.02
C GLU A 918 16.76 54.54 48.36
N LEU A 919 17.98 54.88 48.77
CA LEU A 919 18.22 55.68 49.98
C LEU A 919 17.60 57.09 49.85
N MET A 920 17.77 57.76 48.71
CA MET A 920 17.22 59.10 48.48
C MET A 920 15.70 59.09 48.42
N GLU A 921 15.10 58.06 47.82
CA GLU A 921 13.66 57.84 47.83
C GLU A 921 13.15 57.56 49.24
N TYR A 922 13.84 56.72 50.00
CA TYR A 922 13.51 56.39 51.40
C TYR A 922 13.45 57.64 52.28
N PHE A 923 14.43 58.54 52.13
CA PHE A 923 14.46 59.82 52.85
C PHE A 923 13.53 60.90 52.27
N GLY A 924 12.85 60.63 51.16
CA GLY A 924 12.03 61.64 50.46
C GLY A 924 12.85 62.79 49.88
N LEU A 925 14.15 62.59 49.67
CA LEU A 925 15.08 63.60 49.13
C LEU A 925 15.12 63.59 47.60
N ALA A 926 14.73 62.48 46.96
CA ALA A 926 14.80 62.30 45.50
C ALA A 926 14.19 63.47 44.69
N PRO A 927 12.99 64.02 45.02
CA PRO A 927 12.41 65.13 44.26
C PRO A 927 13.21 66.43 44.34
N PHE A 928 14.03 66.59 45.38
CA PHE A 928 14.84 67.78 45.58
C PHE A 928 16.20 67.71 44.90
N LEU A 929 16.59 66.56 44.33
CA LEU A 929 17.85 66.40 43.61
C LEU A 929 17.72 66.90 42.17
N TYR A 930 18.79 67.47 41.62
CA TYR A 930 18.94 67.66 40.19
C TYR A 930 19.06 66.31 39.48
N GLU A 931 18.54 66.22 38.27
CA GLU A 931 18.62 65.00 37.45
C GLU A 931 20.08 64.64 37.14
N GLU A 932 20.87 65.66 36.76
CA GLU A 932 22.32 65.53 36.60
C GLU A 932 23.03 65.96 37.88
N GLN A 933 23.81 65.04 38.44
CA GLN A 933 24.67 65.34 39.57
C GLN A 933 25.84 66.20 39.12
N CYS A 934 26.26 67.16 39.96
CA CYS A 934 27.39 68.00 39.61
C CYS A 934 28.70 67.18 39.53
N GLY A 935 29.53 67.43 38.52
CA GLY A 935 30.89 66.90 38.47
C GLY A 935 31.93 67.90 38.94
N ARG A 936 32.76 67.52 39.92
CA ARG A 936 33.85 68.38 40.41
C ARG A 936 34.93 68.74 39.39
N ASN A 937 35.03 67.95 38.31
CA ASN A 937 35.93 68.14 37.18
C ASN A 937 35.21 68.64 35.92
N GLU A 938 33.91 68.91 36.03
CA GLU A 938 33.05 69.40 34.97
C GLU A 938 32.95 70.92 35.06
N ILE A 939 32.50 71.54 33.97
CA ILE A 939 32.24 72.98 33.95
C ILE A 939 30.98 73.22 34.82
N PRO A 940 30.96 74.20 35.74
CA PRO A 940 31.89 75.31 35.90
C PRO A 940 33.04 75.07 36.90
N TYR A 941 33.16 73.90 37.50
CA TYR A 941 34.13 73.59 38.57
C TYR A 941 35.54 73.23 38.05
N ARG A 942 35.66 72.88 36.77
CA ARG A 942 36.91 72.50 36.10
C ARG A 942 37.97 73.60 36.21
N GLY A 943 39.20 73.21 36.55
CA GLY A 943 40.33 74.14 36.67
C GLY A 943 40.45 74.82 38.04
N ALA A 944 39.71 74.34 39.04
CA ALA A 944 39.76 74.88 40.39
C ALA A 944 41.15 74.74 41.05
N ALA A 945 41.74 75.85 41.49
CA ALA A 945 42.96 75.85 42.29
C ALA A 945 42.59 75.89 43.79
N ASN A 946 43.16 75.00 44.60
CA ASN A 946 42.80 74.85 46.02
C ASN A 946 41.30 74.63 46.28
N GLY A 947 40.56 74.08 45.31
CA GLY A 947 39.12 73.86 45.39
C GLY A 947 38.26 75.02 44.87
N TRP A 948 38.85 76.11 44.34
CA TRP A 948 38.11 77.26 43.81
C TRP A 948 38.38 77.53 42.33
N ASN A 949 37.32 77.66 41.54
CA ASN A 949 37.33 78.33 40.25
C ASN A 949 36.79 79.76 40.41
N ASN A 950 37.66 80.76 40.28
CA ASN A 950 37.30 82.17 40.41
C ASN A 950 37.45 82.95 39.09
N SER A 951 37.56 82.26 37.96
CA SER A 951 37.77 82.89 36.63
C SER A 951 36.69 83.91 36.25
N ALA A 952 35.47 83.74 36.76
CA ALA A 952 34.35 84.66 36.50
C ALA A 952 34.36 85.90 37.42
N CYS A 953 35.00 85.85 38.59
CA CYS A 953 35.02 86.96 39.54
C CYS A 953 36.16 87.94 39.19
N PRO A 954 35.89 89.22 38.87
CA PRO A 954 36.92 90.18 38.47
C PRO A 954 37.83 90.64 39.63
N VAL A 955 37.55 90.23 40.87
CA VAL A 955 38.29 90.67 42.07
C VAL A 955 39.23 89.57 42.55
N SER A 956 40.48 89.94 42.85
CA SER A 956 41.43 89.03 43.49
C SER A 956 41.06 88.85 44.98
N LEU A 957 40.67 87.64 45.35
CA LEU A 957 40.27 87.26 46.70
C LEU A 957 41.24 86.23 47.29
N SER A 958 41.56 86.37 48.59
CA SER A 958 42.31 85.35 49.34
C SER A 958 41.37 84.24 49.79
N LEU A 959 41.29 83.15 49.01
CA LEU A 959 40.38 82.04 49.27
C LEU A 959 41.06 80.92 50.08
N PRO A 960 40.37 80.31 51.07
CA PRO A 960 40.90 79.20 51.85
C PRO A 960 40.99 77.93 51.00
N LYS A 961 41.91 77.03 51.34
CA LYS A 961 41.96 75.70 50.70
C LYS A 961 40.75 74.86 51.15
N ILE A 962 39.93 74.42 50.19
CA ILE A 962 38.80 73.53 50.46
C ILE A 962 39.25 72.07 50.41
N HIS A 963 38.54 71.21 51.14
CA HIS A 963 38.71 69.76 51.12
C HIS A 963 38.60 69.20 49.69
N SER A 964 39.34 68.12 49.41
CA SER A 964 39.45 67.52 48.08
C SER A 964 38.20 66.75 47.65
N THR A 965 37.07 66.88 48.34
CA THR A 965 35.75 66.36 47.94
C THR A 965 34.80 67.48 47.55
N ILE A 966 35.28 68.74 47.50
CA ILE A 966 34.47 69.91 47.19
C ILE A 966 35.21 70.74 46.13
N SER A 967 34.49 71.18 45.11
CA SER A 967 34.98 72.16 44.14
C SER A 967 33.95 73.28 44.01
N CYS A 968 34.36 74.53 44.22
CA CYS A 968 33.46 75.68 44.21
C CYS A 968 33.80 76.65 43.07
N VAL A 969 32.79 77.33 42.56
CA VAL A 969 32.89 78.44 41.62
C VAL A 969 32.35 79.72 42.27
N LEU A 970 33.06 80.83 42.07
CA LEU A 970 32.54 82.15 42.42
C LEU A 970 31.74 82.73 41.26
N SER A 971 30.59 83.33 41.57
CA SER A 971 29.76 84.01 40.58
C SER A 971 30.49 85.23 40.01
N ALA A 972 30.06 85.68 38.83
CA ALA A 972 30.64 86.87 38.19
C ALA A 972 30.52 88.15 39.03
N HIS A 973 29.54 88.18 39.95
CA HIS A 973 29.31 89.29 40.86
C HIS A 973 30.17 89.21 42.14
N CYS A 974 30.96 88.14 42.31
CA CYS A 974 31.77 87.86 43.50
C CYS A 974 31.00 87.79 44.83
N THR A 975 29.66 87.85 44.81
CA THR A 975 28.78 87.76 45.98
C THR A 975 28.08 86.41 46.09
N GLY A 976 28.32 85.52 45.13
CA GLY A 976 27.77 84.17 45.11
C GLY A 976 28.85 83.11 44.98
N VAL A 977 28.60 81.98 45.61
CA VAL A 977 29.38 80.76 45.53
C VAL A 977 28.45 79.60 45.19
N THR A 978 28.89 78.75 44.27
CA THR A 978 28.24 77.48 43.95
C THR A 978 29.30 76.40 44.07
N CYS A 979 29.02 75.32 44.79
CA CYS A 979 29.95 74.27 45.16
C CYS A 979 29.38 72.93 44.76
N CYS A 980 30.19 72.10 44.12
CA CYS A 980 29.92 70.69 43.96
C CYS A 980 30.58 69.90 45.09
N VAL A 981 29.78 69.22 45.90
CA VAL A 981 30.17 68.46 47.09
C VAL A 981 29.98 66.97 46.81
N GLU A 982 31.08 66.24 46.69
CA GLU A 982 31.08 64.80 46.43
C GLU A 982 31.05 63.99 47.73
N VAL A 983 30.05 63.13 47.90
CA VAL A 983 29.87 62.28 49.08
C VAL A 983 30.14 60.82 48.70
N GLY A 984 31.41 60.43 48.73
CA GLY A 984 31.88 59.14 48.21
C GLY A 984 31.28 57.88 48.83
N LYS A 985 30.70 57.94 50.05
CA LYS A 985 30.03 56.79 50.68
C LYS A 985 28.70 56.45 50.02
N ILE A 986 27.95 57.45 49.58
CA ILE A 986 26.68 57.26 48.85
C ILE A 986 26.86 57.40 47.34
N ARG A 987 28.07 57.69 46.86
CA ARG A 987 28.39 57.91 45.44
C ARG A 987 27.47 58.95 44.77
N LYS A 988 27.05 59.96 45.53
CA LYS A 988 26.30 61.11 45.03
C LYS A 988 27.12 62.38 45.21
N SER A 989 26.97 63.33 44.29
CA SER A 989 27.47 64.69 44.42
C SER A 989 26.33 65.70 44.42
N PHE A 990 26.49 66.74 45.24
CA PHE A 990 25.47 67.76 45.46
C PHE A 990 25.97 69.16 45.12
N THR A 991 25.17 69.93 44.41
CA THR A 991 25.30 71.35 44.19
C THR A 991 24.80 72.11 45.41
N VAL A 992 25.68 72.84 46.07
CA VAL A 992 25.36 73.74 47.18
C VAL A 992 25.66 75.15 46.71
N TYR A 993 24.76 76.10 46.91
CA TYR A 993 25.03 77.49 46.56
C TYR A 993 24.59 78.46 47.65
N ALA A 994 25.25 79.60 47.67
CA ALA A 994 24.87 80.75 48.46
C ALA A 994 25.19 82.01 47.65
N ASN A 995 24.25 82.92 47.54
CA ASN A 995 24.40 84.16 46.82
C ASN A 995 23.75 85.31 47.59
N ILE A 996 24.53 86.37 47.80
CA ILE A 996 24.06 87.60 48.41
C ILE A 996 23.72 88.57 47.28
N ASP A 997 22.44 88.89 47.17
CA ASP A 997 21.94 89.95 46.30
C ASP A 997 21.83 91.25 47.11
N GLY A 998 22.89 92.07 47.00
CA GLY A 998 22.95 93.37 47.66
C GLY A 998 21.96 94.40 47.12
N CYS A 999 21.44 94.22 45.90
CA CYS A 999 20.48 95.15 45.30
C CYS A 999 19.06 94.89 45.81
N ASN A 1000 18.67 93.62 45.91
CA ASN A 1000 17.36 93.22 46.41
C ASN A 1000 17.33 92.97 47.92
N LEU A 1001 18.46 93.14 48.61
CA LEU A 1001 18.64 92.84 50.03
C LEU A 1001 18.17 91.42 50.35
N LYS A 1002 18.63 90.43 49.57
CA LYS A 1002 18.28 89.02 49.74
C LYS A 1002 19.53 88.16 49.88
N LEU A 1003 19.50 87.21 50.79
CA LEU A 1003 20.41 86.07 50.82
C LEU A 1003 19.66 84.86 50.27
N SER A 1004 20.11 84.38 49.12
CA SER A 1004 19.69 83.11 48.55
C SER A 1004 20.70 82.04 48.90
N PHE A 1005 20.27 80.86 49.33
CA PHE A 1005 21.14 79.70 49.46
C PHE A 1005 20.33 78.43 49.27
N GLY A 1006 20.99 77.36 48.86
CA GLY A 1006 20.30 76.11 48.57
C GLY A 1006 21.24 74.93 48.44
N ILE A 1007 20.63 73.75 48.50
CA ILE A 1007 21.25 72.47 48.18
C ILE A 1007 20.35 71.84 47.12
N GLU A 1008 20.91 71.49 45.97
CA GLU A 1008 20.19 70.96 44.82
C GLU A 1008 19.00 71.86 44.41
N LYS A 1009 17.82 71.29 44.14
CA LYS A 1009 16.59 72.03 43.82
C LYS A 1009 15.98 72.74 45.03
N ARG A 1010 16.46 72.49 46.27
CA ARG A 1010 15.94 73.13 47.49
C ARG A 1010 16.58 74.50 47.70
N HIS A 1011 15.79 75.56 47.50
CA HIS A 1011 16.21 76.97 47.59
C HIS A 1011 15.54 77.68 48.76
N PHE A 1012 16.32 78.52 49.45
CA PHE A 1012 15.86 79.37 50.53
C PHE A 1012 16.19 80.83 50.22
N GLU A 1013 15.23 81.72 50.43
CA GLU A 1013 15.43 83.16 50.38
C GLU A 1013 15.20 83.80 51.73
N ILE A 1014 16.23 84.45 52.25
CA ILE A 1014 16.15 85.23 53.48
C ILE A 1014 16.26 86.72 53.13
N PRO A 1015 15.25 87.55 53.48
CA PRO A 1015 15.38 89.00 53.35
C PRO A 1015 16.40 89.54 54.36
N LEU A 1016 17.37 90.32 53.88
CA LEU A 1016 18.47 90.90 54.68
C LEU A 1016 18.04 92.09 55.53
N ILE A 1017 16.85 92.65 55.32
CA ILE A 1017 16.30 93.81 56.04
C ILE A 1017 16.27 93.61 57.56
N ASN A 1018 16.06 92.38 58.04
CA ASN A 1018 15.99 92.05 59.47
C ASN A 1018 17.02 90.98 59.89
N TYR A 1019 18.11 90.82 59.12
CA TYR A 1019 19.07 89.76 59.38
C TYR A 1019 19.95 90.03 60.61
N ASN A 1020 20.11 89.04 61.49
CA ASN A 1020 20.93 89.15 62.70
C ASN A 1020 22.41 88.89 62.40
N TRP A 1021 23.11 89.95 61.98
CA TRP A 1021 24.54 89.90 61.67
C TRP A 1021 25.41 89.46 62.86
N GLY A 1022 26.47 88.69 62.58
CA GLY A 1022 27.46 88.27 63.59
C GLY A 1022 27.03 87.08 64.47
N LYS A 1023 25.82 86.53 64.28
CA LYS A 1023 25.40 85.27 64.91
C LYS A 1023 25.53 84.11 63.93
N LEU A 1024 25.92 82.94 64.45
CA LEU A 1024 25.86 81.71 63.68
C LEU A 1024 24.39 81.37 63.44
N CYS A 1025 23.98 81.36 62.18
CA CYS A 1025 22.65 80.92 61.77
C CYS A 1025 22.77 79.44 61.40
N LEU A 1026 22.26 78.56 62.26
CA LEU A 1026 22.01 77.17 61.90
C LEU A 1026 20.62 77.11 61.29
N ILE A 1027 20.56 76.63 60.06
CA ILE A 1027 19.31 76.38 59.35
C ILE A 1027 19.23 74.87 59.30
N ASP A 1028 18.31 74.32 60.10
CA ASP A 1028 18.06 72.90 60.02
C ASP A 1028 17.36 72.63 58.70
N ILE A 1029 17.93 71.68 57.95
CA ILE A 1029 17.37 71.20 56.69
C ILE A 1029 16.49 69.96 57.00
N SER A 1030 16.40 69.58 58.28
CA SER A 1030 15.53 68.52 58.83
C SER A 1030 14.06 68.69 58.57
#